data_AF-A0A2E9L8U7-F1
#
_entry.id   AF-A0A2E9L8U7-F1
#
_cell.length_a   1.000
_cell.length_b   1.000
_cell.length_c   1.000
_cell.angle_alpha   90.00
_cell.angle_beta   90.00
_cell.angle_gamma   90.00
#
_symmetry.space_group_name_H-M   'P 1'
#
loop_
_entity.id
_entity.type
_entity.pdbx_description
1 polymer ?
#
loop_
_entity_poly.entity_id
_entity_poly.type
_entity_poly.pdbx_seq_one_letter_code
_entity_poly.pdbx_strand_id
1 'polypeptide(L)'
;MSVCTITGLSKEQQERWSHLYRHLVEDIEVPDVSTIDEARIQALDSELSSLIKKIGDAKAKSRESLTKHLKSLLFRRFGKNAVVEAFGSSVTNLSIGTGDLDLCLSFKNKPPQKVLRKLSGLFHEEGMENIQVIPKARIPIIKFKDPRSGLDVDISLDNRLAIHNSMMLKSYAQEERLQRLIQTVKYWASRRGINNAFEGTLSSYAWTLLSIQHAQLVQPPLAPNRQKDVEPNPLTFKGTTYDVSYNDEHFATKNNQSLASLLISFFERFATRWDWETMVVSIRSGEALSAKAKKWQHTGPLPLEVVTGADDGWMEHIMPIEDPYNHEHDLSRVVRAEGAMTIQNEFMRIIELLSKGSSWKDICEPVVDIEEEPSDLFHDLRSTSPDEIATRLEQLRADLEVVESQIRELVEERQHSKELLDLLRGGLRETRNVRSDRQQILSELRPLSMKVQEMREVRDGINQRIAIPTKRIKQEMLRIFEKLTAEVDVFSAPNLGVEKGDFAYFFELQAMYEASLKSNEAHQEFIKLRREQNQEYRALKKTKKQEEDVLAKLAASNPALEGIHPNPKSVKEFQKNAKLLQRSINERYSSKHELRREIGRLEAWQRVSKKKQRGPNRRAPRNDRQQRSRRPRAPEVNINEVRQKASSGGSISLNELDALLSKGGIASIGSSDGQKQQQKQRQSKKRSSRKIDIRQGRTRGRKETRK
;
A
#
# COMPACT_ATOMS: atom_id res chain seq x y z
N MET A 1 12.31 -28.56 38.29
CA MET A 1 11.00 -27.91 38.07
C MET A 1 9.94 -28.99 38.08
N SER A 2 8.95 -28.93 38.96
CA SER A 2 7.90 -29.96 39.05
C SER A 2 6.93 -29.80 37.88
N VAL A 3 7.09 -30.62 36.86
CA VAL A 3 6.17 -30.73 35.73
C VAL A 3 5.00 -31.63 36.15
N CYS A 4 3.76 -31.29 35.76
CA CYS A 4 2.61 -32.15 36.05
C CYS A 4 2.72 -33.46 35.27
N THR A 5 2.55 -34.61 35.95
CA THR A 5 2.65 -35.94 35.33
C THR A 5 1.48 -36.27 34.41
N ILE A 6 0.34 -35.59 34.58
CA ILE A 6 -0.89 -35.82 33.79
C ILE A 6 -0.88 -34.93 32.54
N THR A 7 -0.61 -33.64 32.68
CA THR A 7 -0.73 -32.67 31.58
C THR A 7 0.60 -32.26 30.96
N GLY A 8 1.74 -32.59 31.57
CA GLY A 8 3.06 -32.14 31.11
C GLY A 8 3.36 -30.65 31.32
N LEU A 9 2.46 -29.89 31.94
CA LEU A 9 2.60 -28.44 32.11
C LEU A 9 3.58 -28.08 33.23
N SER A 10 4.36 -27.01 33.02
CA SER A 10 5.21 -26.39 34.05
C SER A 10 4.37 -25.65 35.11
N LYS A 11 4.95 -25.31 36.27
CA LYS A 11 4.25 -24.53 37.32
C LYS A 11 3.73 -23.19 36.81
N GLU A 12 4.54 -22.46 36.03
CA GLU A 12 4.12 -21.17 35.44
C GLU A 12 2.96 -21.34 34.46
N GLN A 13 2.96 -22.42 33.67
CA GLN A 13 1.87 -22.75 32.75
C GLN A 13 0.59 -23.17 33.48
N GLN A 14 0.71 -23.89 34.60
CA GLN A 14 -0.41 -24.25 35.47
C GLN A 14 -1.05 -23.00 36.09
N GLU A 15 -0.25 -22.04 36.54
CA GLU A 15 -0.75 -20.76 37.06
C GLU A 15 -1.44 -19.93 35.96
N ARG A 16 -0.86 -19.91 34.76
CA ARG A 16 -1.42 -19.19 33.60
C ARG A 16 -2.77 -19.75 33.13
N TRP A 17 -2.93 -21.07 33.11
CA TRP A 17 -4.18 -21.74 32.69
C TRP A 17 -4.82 -22.53 33.81
N SER A 18 -4.97 -21.91 34.98
CA SER A 18 -5.43 -22.57 36.20
C SER A 18 -6.80 -23.23 36.09
N HIS A 19 -7.76 -22.63 35.38
CA HIS A 19 -9.11 -23.18 35.22
C HIS A 19 -9.13 -24.38 34.26
N LEU A 20 -8.42 -24.27 33.14
CA LEU A 20 -8.29 -25.38 32.18
C LEU A 20 -7.48 -26.53 32.78
N TYR A 21 -6.38 -26.22 33.48
CA TYR A 21 -5.56 -27.21 34.16
C TYR A 21 -6.37 -27.99 35.20
N ARG A 22 -7.16 -27.30 36.02
CA ARG A 22 -8.02 -27.95 37.02
C ARG A 22 -9.00 -28.90 36.34
N HIS A 23 -9.62 -28.49 35.24
CA HIS A 23 -10.55 -29.33 34.49
C HIS A 23 -9.88 -30.55 33.81
N LEU A 24 -8.63 -30.44 33.39
CA LEU A 24 -7.88 -31.56 32.77
C LEU A 24 -7.34 -32.57 33.78
N VAL A 25 -7.17 -32.18 35.05
CA VAL A 25 -6.55 -33.01 36.10
C VAL A 25 -7.57 -33.52 37.11
N GLU A 26 -8.56 -32.70 37.45
CA GLU A 26 -9.62 -33.03 38.38
C GLU A 26 -10.89 -33.33 37.57
N ASP A 27 -11.58 -34.44 37.88
CA ASP A 27 -12.90 -34.78 37.34
C ASP A 27 -13.98 -33.82 37.89
N ILE A 28 -13.83 -32.53 37.62
CA ILE A 28 -14.81 -31.51 37.98
C ILE A 28 -15.91 -31.54 36.95
N GLU A 29 -17.13 -31.86 37.39
CA GLU A 29 -18.33 -31.65 36.61
C GLU A 29 -18.42 -30.15 36.25
N VAL A 30 -18.41 -29.85 34.96
CA VAL A 30 -18.57 -28.47 34.48
C VAL A 30 -19.93 -27.96 34.97
N PRO A 31 -19.97 -26.86 35.75
CA PRO A 31 -21.22 -26.37 36.32
C PRO A 31 -22.27 -26.14 35.23
N ASP A 32 -23.45 -26.75 35.41
CA ASP A 32 -24.56 -26.51 34.49
C ASP A 32 -25.10 -25.10 34.68
N VAL A 33 -24.89 -24.26 33.69
CA VAL A 33 -25.29 -22.85 33.71
C VAL A 33 -26.80 -22.69 33.52
N SER A 34 -27.51 -23.78 33.21
CA SER A 34 -28.97 -23.81 33.12
C SER A 34 -29.66 -23.63 34.49
N THR A 35 -28.93 -23.86 35.60
CA THR A 35 -29.48 -23.76 36.97
C THR A 35 -29.36 -22.36 37.58
N ILE A 36 -28.95 -21.34 36.81
CA ILE A 36 -28.86 -19.97 37.32
C ILE A 36 -30.27 -19.40 37.56
N ASP A 37 -30.49 -18.90 38.78
CA ASP A 37 -31.75 -18.28 39.18
C ASP A 37 -32.17 -17.11 38.25
N GLU A 38 -33.48 -17.02 37.97
CA GLU A 38 -34.04 -15.93 37.14
C GLU A 38 -33.73 -14.53 37.72
N ALA A 39 -33.71 -14.40 39.05
CA ALA A 39 -33.35 -13.15 39.72
C ALA A 39 -31.90 -12.73 39.39
N ARG A 40 -30.99 -13.69 39.24
CA ARG A 40 -29.60 -13.44 38.86
C ARG A 40 -29.49 -13.04 37.40
N ILE A 41 -30.26 -13.68 36.52
CA ILE A 41 -30.33 -13.31 35.10
C ILE A 41 -30.82 -11.87 34.94
N GLN A 42 -31.84 -11.44 35.69
CA GLN A 42 -32.34 -10.07 35.68
C GLN A 42 -31.31 -9.04 36.20
N ALA A 43 -30.58 -9.39 37.27
CA ALA A 43 -29.50 -8.56 37.78
C ALA A 43 -28.39 -8.38 36.73
N LEU A 44 -27.96 -9.46 36.09
CA LEU A 44 -26.97 -9.44 35.02
C LEU A 44 -27.44 -8.59 33.82
N ASP A 45 -28.71 -8.72 33.42
CA ASP A 45 -29.28 -7.93 32.31
C ASP A 45 -29.25 -6.42 32.58
N SER A 46 -29.50 -6.04 33.84
CA SER A 46 -29.41 -4.65 34.31
C SER A 46 -27.96 -4.14 34.28
N GLU A 47 -27.00 -4.95 34.73
CA GLU A 47 -25.56 -4.65 34.67
C GLU A 47 -25.10 -4.46 33.22
N LEU A 48 -25.43 -5.40 32.33
CA LEU A 48 -25.09 -5.37 30.91
C LEU A 48 -25.68 -4.13 30.21
N SER A 49 -26.94 -3.80 30.49
CA SER A 49 -27.58 -2.61 29.94
C SER A 49 -26.89 -1.31 30.39
N SER A 50 -26.40 -1.26 31.63
CA SER A 50 -25.62 -0.12 32.14
C SER A 50 -24.23 -0.03 31.49
N LEU A 51 -23.59 -1.16 31.26
CA LEU A 51 -22.28 -1.27 30.62
C LEU A 51 -22.34 -0.86 29.15
N ILE A 52 -23.34 -1.33 28.39
CA ILE A 52 -23.52 -0.98 26.98
C ILE A 52 -23.73 0.52 26.80
N LYS A 53 -24.47 1.18 27.71
CA LYS A 53 -24.60 2.64 27.72
C LYS A 53 -23.25 3.35 27.91
N LYS A 54 -22.33 2.78 28.70
CA LYS A 54 -20.96 3.29 28.91
C LYS A 54 -20.01 2.97 27.76
N ILE A 55 -20.14 1.78 27.15
CA ILE A 55 -19.41 1.35 25.94
C ILE A 55 -19.78 2.20 24.72
N GLY A 56 -20.94 2.86 24.79
CA GLY A 56 -21.48 3.78 23.80
C GLY A 56 -20.40 4.62 23.11
N ASP A 57 -20.64 4.88 21.83
CA ASP A 57 -19.59 5.23 20.88
C ASP A 57 -19.07 6.68 21.05
N ALA A 58 -18.31 6.93 22.14
CA ALA A 58 -17.81 8.24 22.50
C ALA A 58 -16.98 8.90 21.37
N LYS A 59 -16.28 8.08 20.58
CA LYS A 59 -15.48 8.50 19.43
C LYS A 59 -16.21 8.37 18.07
N ALA A 60 -17.53 8.10 18.02
CA ALA A 60 -18.30 7.96 16.77
C ALA A 60 -18.12 9.16 15.84
N LYS A 61 -18.35 10.36 16.38
CA LYS A 61 -18.27 11.63 15.65
C LYS A 61 -16.85 11.90 15.17
N SER A 62 -15.85 11.54 15.98
CA SER A 62 -14.44 11.64 15.61
C SER A 62 -14.10 10.72 14.44
N ARG A 63 -14.57 9.46 14.46
CA ARG A 63 -14.42 8.52 13.34
C ARG A 63 -15.08 9.01 12.05
N GLU A 64 -16.30 9.53 12.14
CA GLU A 64 -17.00 10.06 10.96
C GLU A 64 -16.26 11.28 10.37
N SER A 65 -15.80 12.18 11.23
CA SER A 65 -15.02 13.36 10.83
C SER A 65 -13.67 12.97 10.20
N LEU A 66 -12.94 12.05 10.83
CA LEU A 66 -11.66 11.54 10.34
C LEU A 66 -11.84 10.82 8.99
N THR A 67 -12.89 10.01 8.86
CA THR A 67 -13.23 9.35 7.59
C THR A 67 -13.47 10.35 6.48
N LYS A 68 -14.25 11.42 6.74
CA LYS A 68 -14.48 12.50 5.75
C LYS A 68 -13.18 13.22 5.39
N HIS A 69 -12.34 13.50 6.38
CA HIS A 69 -11.04 14.13 6.17
C HIS A 69 -10.12 13.26 5.29
N LEU A 70 -9.94 11.97 5.63
CA LEU A 70 -9.13 11.04 4.87
C LEU A 70 -9.67 10.82 3.46
N LYS A 71 -11.00 10.74 3.27
CA LYS A 71 -11.63 10.70 1.95
C LYS A 71 -11.25 11.92 1.09
N SER A 72 -11.37 13.12 1.65
CA SER A 72 -11.00 14.37 0.95
C SER A 72 -9.51 14.42 0.62
N LEU A 73 -8.66 14.03 1.58
CA LEU A 73 -7.21 14.00 1.44
C LEU A 73 -6.77 13.05 0.32
N LEU A 74 -7.28 11.82 0.33
CA LEU A 74 -6.94 10.79 -0.64
C LEU A 74 -7.49 11.14 -2.03
N PHE A 75 -8.68 11.74 -2.10
CA PHE A 75 -9.22 12.25 -3.36
C PHE A 75 -8.35 13.38 -3.93
N ARG A 76 -7.85 14.30 -3.11
CA ARG A 76 -6.92 15.37 -3.55
C ARG A 76 -5.62 14.79 -4.13
N ARG A 77 -5.10 13.71 -3.52
CA ARG A 77 -3.81 13.11 -3.93
C ARG A 77 -3.91 12.17 -5.13
N PHE A 78 -4.97 11.38 -5.22
CA PHE A 78 -5.12 10.32 -6.23
C PHE A 78 -6.22 10.57 -7.27
N GLY A 79 -7.03 11.61 -7.08
CA GLY A 79 -8.13 11.99 -7.98
C GLY A 79 -9.25 10.95 -8.04
N LYS A 80 -9.97 10.93 -9.15
CA LYS A 80 -11.10 10.00 -9.42
C LYS A 80 -10.71 8.52 -9.46
N ASN A 81 -9.42 8.21 -9.42
CA ASN A 81 -8.91 6.84 -9.48
C ASN A 81 -8.83 6.18 -8.11
N ALA A 82 -9.17 6.89 -7.03
CA ALA A 82 -9.20 6.36 -5.66
C ALA A 82 -10.63 6.40 -5.13
N VAL A 83 -11.09 5.28 -4.60
CA VAL A 83 -12.35 5.15 -3.85
C VAL A 83 -11.98 4.69 -2.45
N VAL A 84 -12.48 5.42 -1.44
CA VAL A 84 -12.19 5.13 -0.03
C VAL A 84 -13.50 4.78 0.65
N GLU A 85 -13.55 3.58 1.22
CA GLU A 85 -14.73 3.02 1.86
C GLU A 85 -14.37 2.56 3.26
N ALA A 86 -15.13 2.97 4.26
CA ALA A 86 -14.96 2.45 5.61
C ALA A 86 -15.56 1.04 5.66
N PHE A 87 -14.97 0.16 6.46
CA PHE A 87 -15.49 -1.17 6.72
C PHE A 87 -15.28 -1.53 8.20
N GLY A 88 -15.52 -2.79 8.58
CA GLY A 88 -15.27 -3.31 9.90
C GLY A 88 -16.21 -2.75 10.97
N SER A 89 -15.70 -2.61 12.19
CA SER A 89 -16.46 -2.12 13.34
C SER A 89 -17.00 -0.69 13.14
N SER A 90 -16.35 0.11 12.30
CA SER A 90 -16.73 1.50 12.04
C SER A 90 -18.03 1.66 11.22
N VAL A 91 -18.48 0.64 10.51
CA VAL A 91 -19.70 0.69 9.65
C VAL A 91 -20.81 -0.25 10.12
N THR A 92 -20.44 -1.30 10.86
CA THR A 92 -21.36 -2.33 11.35
C THR A 92 -22.16 -1.91 12.58
N ASN A 93 -21.82 -0.79 13.22
CA ASN A 93 -22.32 -0.40 14.56
C ASN A 93 -22.00 -1.44 15.66
N LEU A 94 -21.03 -2.33 15.40
CA LEU A 94 -20.55 -3.36 16.34
C LEU A 94 -19.25 -2.93 17.04
N SER A 95 -18.89 -1.63 16.98
CA SER A 95 -17.70 -1.08 17.64
C SER A 95 -17.89 -0.95 19.14
N ILE A 96 -16.81 -1.22 19.87
CA ILE A 96 -16.62 -0.80 21.26
C ILE A 96 -15.91 0.56 21.17
N GLY A 97 -16.17 1.51 22.07
CA GLY A 97 -15.75 2.93 21.94
C GLY A 97 -14.27 3.21 21.59
N THR A 98 -13.36 2.25 21.80
CA THR A 98 -11.93 2.29 21.47
C THR A 98 -11.57 1.76 20.08
N GLY A 99 -12.53 1.26 19.29
CA GLY A 99 -12.24 0.52 18.06
C GLY A 99 -11.59 1.33 16.94
N ASP A 100 -10.66 0.67 16.25
CA ASP A 100 -9.90 1.14 15.10
C ASP A 100 -10.79 1.59 13.93
N LEU A 101 -10.23 2.48 13.10
CA LEU A 101 -10.84 2.91 11.84
C LEU A 101 -10.27 2.12 10.65
N ASP A 102 -11.02 1.12 10.20
CA ASP A 102 -10.70 0.34 9.01
C ASP A 102 -11.21 1.03 7.73
N LEU A 103 -10.29 1.31 6.81
CA LEU A 103 -10.60 1.86 5.48
C LEU A 103 -10.05 0.98 4.37
N CYS A 104 -10.82 0.83 3.31
CA CYS A 104 -10.41 0.19 2.06
C CYS A 104 -10.18 1.28 1.03
N LEU A 105 -8.94 1.37 0.53
CA LEU A 105 -8.60 2.21 -0.61
C LEU A 105 -8.57 1.34 -1.86
N SER A 106 -9.58 1.50 -2.70
CA SER A 106 -9.64 0.91 -4.03
C SER A 106 -8.98 1.83 -5.05
N PHE A 107 -8.10 1.31 -5.90
CA PHE A 107 -7.46 2.11 -6.95
C PHE A 107 -7.30 1.38 -8.28
N LYS A 108 -7.43 2.12 -9.38
CA LYS A 108 -7.26 1.55 -10.74
C LYS A 108 -5.80 1.64 -11.22
N ASN A 109 -5.31 0.54 -11.82
CA ASN A 109 -4.11 0.47 -12.65
C ASN A 109 -2.78 0.95 -12.02
N LYS A 110 -2.53 0.65 -10.74
CA LYS A 110 -1.24 0.91 -10.09
C LYS A 110 -0.77 -0.31 -9.28
N PRO A 111 0.54 -0.53 -9.11
CA PRO A 111 1.01 -1.58 -8.21
C PRO A 111 0.84 -1.14 -6.73
N PRO A 112 0.33 -2.01 -5.83
CA PRO A 112 0.06 -1.68 -4.43
C PRO A 112 1.25 -1.05 -3.70
N GLN A 113 2.47 -1.55 -3.92
CA GLN A 113 3.69 -1.04 -3.29
C GLN A 113 4.01 0.43 -3.63
N LYS A 114 3.65 0.89 -4.83
CA LYS A 114 3.83 2.31 -5.20
C LYS A 114 2.76 3.18 -4.54
N VAL A 115 1.56 2.65 -4.34
CA VAL A 115 0.47 3.34 -3.64
C VAL A 115 0.80 3.50 -2.16
N LEU A 116 1.20 2.42 -1.48
CA LEU A 116 1.60 2.47 -0.06
C LEU A 116 2.73 3.46 0.21
N ARG A 117 3.76 3.51 -0.64
CA ARG A 117 4.85 4.50 -0.50
C ARG A 117 4.36 5.94 -0.63
N LYS A 118 3.40 6.20 -1.52
CA LYS A 118 2.79 7.52 -1.68
C LYS A 118 1.90 7.89 -0.49
N LEU A 119 1.17 6.92 0.05
CA LEU A 119 0.36 7.10 1.25
C LEU A 119 1.23 7.41 2.46
N SER A 120 2.32 6.66 2.66
CA SER A 120 3.26 6.90 3.74
C SER A 120 3.82 8.33 3.71
N GLY A 121 4.29 8.81 2.55
CA GLY A 121 4.75 10.19 2.43
C GLY A 121 3.64 11.22 2.71
N LEU A 122 2.43 10.97 2.19
CA LEU A 122 1.26 11.84 2.44
C LEU A 122 0.90 11.91 3.93
N PHE A 123 0.93 10.79 4.65
CA PHE A 123 0.58 10.76 6.07
C PHE A 123 1.65 11.38 6.96
N HIS A 124 2.93 11.32 6.57
CA HIS A 124 3.96 12.13 7.22
C HIS A 124 3.73 13.63 6.97
N GLU A 125 3.43 14.03 5.73
CA GLU A 125 3.10 15.43 5.39
C GLU A 125 1.89 15.96 6.19
N GLU A 126 0.89 15.11 6.46
CA GLU A 126 -0.31 15.46 7.24
C GLU A 126 -0.17 15.27 8.76
N GLY A 127 0.96 14.72 9.23
CA GLY A 127 1.28 14.64 10.66
C GLY A 127 0.69 13.46 11.40
N MET A 128 0.41 12.36 10.70
CA MET A 128 -0.01 11.12 11.34
C MET A 128 1.17 10.46 12.04
N GLU A 129 0.91 9.77 13.15
CA GLU A 129 1.92 9.12 13.98
C GLU A 129 1.97 7.61 13.73
N ASN A 130 3.04 6.96 14.20
CA ASN A 130 3.19 5.50 14.18
C ASN A 130 2.90 4.85 12.80
N ILE A 131 3.35 5.51 11.72
CA ILE A 131 3.05 5.07 10.36
C ILE A 131 3.83 3.77 10.05
N GLN A 132 3.11 2.66 9.92
CA GLN A 132 3.65 1.35 9.60
C GLN A 132 3.13 0.87 8.23
N VAL A 133 4.04 0.48 7.34
CA VAL A 133 3.69 0.00 5.99
C VAL A 133 3.95 -1.50 5.91
N ILE A 134 2.91 -2.27 5.55
CA ILE A 134 2.96 -3.74 5.45
C ILE A 134 2.69 -4.15 3.99
N PRO A 135 3.70 -4.08 3.09
CA PRO A 135 3.49 -4.25 1.65
C PRO A 135 3.48 -5.70 1.17
N LYS A 136 3.99 -6.65 1.98
CA LYS A 136 4.17 -8.07 1.61
C LYS A 136 3.00 -8.97 2.01
N ALA A 137 2.06 -8.48 2.81
CA ALA A 137 0.90 -9.26 3.23
C ALA A 137 -0.03 -9.58 2.03
N ARG A 138 -0.85 -10.63 2.15
CA ARG A 138 -1.87 -11.01 1.15
C ARG A 138 -2.73 -9.81 0.77
N ILE A 139 -3.09 -8.99 1.75
CA ILE A 139 -3.74 -7.69 1.58
C ILE A 139 -2.76 -6.63 2.09
N PRO A 140 -2.16 -5.82 1.21
CA PRO A 140 -1.23 -4.77 1.63
C PRO A 140 -1.95 -3.70 2.45
N ILE A 141 -1.37 -3.31 3.59
CA ILE A 141 -2.00 -2.39 4.56
C ILE A 141 -0.99 -1.31 4.97
N ILE A 142 -1.49 -0.12 5.28
CA ILE A 142 -0.76 0.92 6.03
C ILE A 142 -1.54 1.25 7.29
N LYS A 143 -0.85 1.21 8.44
CA LYS A 143 -1.38 1.53 9.75
C LYS A 143 -0.80 2.86 10.24
N PHE A 144 -1.57 3.67 10.93
CA PHE A 144 -1.10 4.91 11.56
C PHE A 144 -2.08 5.37 12.64
N LYS A 145 -1.64 6.28 13.51
CA LYS A 145 -2.48 6.91 14.52
C LYS A 145 -2.78 8.36 14.11
N ASP A 146 -4.05 8.77 14.13
CA ASP A 146 -4.41 10.18 14.00
C ASP A 146 -4.25 10.86 15.37
N PRO A 147 -3.28 11.77 15.54
CA PRO A 147 -3.01 12.37 16.84
C PRO A 147 -4.13 13.29 17.33
N ARG A 148 -5.03 13.75 16.43
CA ARG A 148 -6.13 14.64 16.83
C ARG A 148 -7.28 13.90 17.50
N SER A 149 -7.63 12.73 16.96
CA SER A 149 -8.69 11.89 17.52
C SER A 149 -8.17 10.81 18.47
N GLY A 150 -6.86 10.54 18.44
CA GLY A 150 -6.22 9.43 19.14
C GLY A 150 -6.69 8.06 18.62
N LEU A 151 -7.19 8.00 17.38
CA LEU A 151 -7.68 6.77 16.76
C LEU A 151 -6.58 6.12 15.94
N ASP A 152 -6.46 4.81 16.07
CA ASP A 152 -5.68 3.98 15.16
C ASP A 152 -6.47 3.74 13.86
N VAL A 153 -5.77 3.83 12.73
CA VAL A 153 -6.34 3.78 11.38
C VAL A 153 -5.59 2.77 10.53
N ASP A 154 -6.33 1.82 9.99
CA ASP A 154 -5.82 0.79 9.09
C ASP A 154 -6.39 1.00 7.69
N ILE A 155 -5.51 1.31 6.72
CA ILE A 155 -5.90 1.43 5.30
C ILE A 155 -5.40 0.24 4.51
N SER A 156 -6.33 -0.64 4.14
CA SER A 156 -6.10 -1.79 3.28
C SER A 156 -6.28 -1.44 1.80
N LEU A 157 -5.48 -2.08 0.94
CA LEU A 157 -5.52 -1.85 -0.51
C LEU A 157 -6.40 -2.89 -1.22
N ASP A 158 -7.42 -2.39 -1.94
CA ASP A 158 -8.41 -3.18 -2.70
C ASP A 158 -9.06 -4.32 -1.90
N ASN A 159 -9.25 -4.21 -0.58
CA ASN A 159 -9.90 -5.24 0.23
C ASN A 159 -11.43 -5.23 0.06
N ARG A 160 -11.92 -5.62 -1.12
CA ARG A 160 -13.35 -5.52 -1.47
C ARG A 160 -14.22 -6.52 -0.69
N LEU A 161 -13.72 -7.73 -0.41
CA LEU A 161 -14.45 -8.73 0.37
C LEU A 161 -14.78 -8.23 1.78
N ALA A 162 -13.85 -7.53 2.44
CA ALA A 162 -14.10 -7.00 3.78
C ALA A 162 -15.24 -5.96 3.82
N ILE A 163 -15.44 -5.22 2.73
CA ILE A 163 -16.59 -4.30 2.59
C ILE A 163 -17.89 -5.10 2.58
N HIS A 164 -17.99 -6.14 1.75
CA HIS A 164 -19.18 -6.99 1.69
C HIS A 164 -19.43 -7.74 3.00
N ASN A 165 -18.39 -8.27 3.65
CA ASN A 165 -18.50 -8.89 4.98
C ASN A 165 -19.10 -7.88 5.98
N SER A 166 -18.61 -6.64 5.97
CA SER A 166 -19.10 -5.60 6.86
C SER A 166 -20.54 -5.20 6.57
N MET A 167 -20.96 -5.16 5.30
CA MET A 167 -22.35 -4.89 4.94
C MET A 167 -23.29 -6.00 5.41
N MET A 168 -22.89 -7.27 5.28
CA MET A 168 -23.65 -8.39 5.81
C MET A 168 -23.70 -8.39 7.35
N LEU A 169 -22.59 -8.12 8.03
CA LEU A 169 -22.60 -7.98 9.49
C LEU A 169 -23.51 -6.84 9.95
N LYS A 170 -23.52 -5.73 9.21
CA LYS A 170 -24.41 -4.59 9.48
C LYS A 170 -25.89 -4.98 9.35
N SER A 171 -26.24 -5.86 8.40
CA SER A 171 -27.61 -6.33 8.25
C SER A 171 -28.03 -7.22 9.41
N TYR A 172 -27.15 -8.05 9.95
CA TYR A 172 -27.40 -8.77 11.21
C TYR A 172 -27.56 -7.82 12.41
N ALA A 173 -26.76 -6.76 12.49
CA ALA A 173 -26.82 -5.77 13.56
C ALA A 173 -28.08 -4.89 13.56
N GLN A 174 -29.01 -5.09 12.61
CA GLN A 174 -30.34 -4.45 12.64
C GLN A 174 -31.19 -4.95 13.81
N GLU A 175 -30.95 -6.17 14.30
CA GLU A 175 -31.63 -6.67 15.50
C GLU A 175 -30.84 -6.26 16.76
N GLU A 176 -31.46 -5.47 17.61
CA GLU A 176 -30.80 -4.75 18.70
C GLU A 176 -30.19 -5.70 19.73
N ARG A 177 -30.88 -6.79 20.06
CA ARG A 177 -30.37 -7.79 21.02
C ARG A 177 -29.15 -8.51 20.49
N LEU A 178 -29.11 -8.83 19.19
CA LEU A 178 -27.93 -9.43 18.57
C LEU A 178 -26.76 -8.44 18.55
N GLN A 179 -27.02 -7.18 18.22
CA GLN A 179 -26.00 -6.13 18.27
C GLN A 179 -25.37 -6.04 19.68
N ARG A 180 -26.22 -6.00 20.72
CA ARG A 180 -25.80 -5.93 22.12
C ARG A 180 -25.04 -7.18 22.58
N LEU A 181 -25.46 -8.37 22.14
CA LEU A 181 -24.77 -9.64 22.42
C LEU A 181 -23.34 -9.60 21.84
N ILE A 182 -23.20 -9.25 20.56
CA ILE A 182 -21.90 -9.14 19.90
C ILE A 182 -21.00 -8.13 20.61
N GLN A 183 -21.52 -6.95 20.95
CA GLN A 183 -20.75 -5.93 21.67
C GLN A 183 -20.26 -6.42 23.04
N THR A 184 -21.10 -7.16 23.76
CA THR A 184 -20.79 -7.71 25.09
C THR A 184 -19.71 -8.79 25.01
N VAL A 185 -19.85 -9.75 24.07
CA VAL A 185 -18.85 -10.80 23.83
C VAL A 185 -17.51 -10.19 23.41
N LYS A 186 -17.52 -9.22 22.50
CA LYS A 186 -16.30 -8.53 22.08
C LYS A 186 -15.65 -7.74 23.22
N TYR A 187 -16.45 -7.13 24.09
CA TYR A 187 -15.94 -6.38 25.24
C TYR A 187 -15.23 -7.33 26.21
N TRP A 188 -15.86 -8.45 26.55
CA TRP A 188 -15.24 -9.52 27.32
C TRP A 188 -13.94 -10.00 26.68
N ALA A 189 -13.98 -10.41 25.40
CA ALA A 189 -12.80 -10.92 24.70
C ALA A 189 -11.64 -9.91 24.66
N SER A 190 -11.96 -8.61 24.54
CA SER A 190 -10.97 -7.54 24.59
C SER A 190 -10.35 -7.35 25.97
N ARG A 191 -11.15 -7.38 27.04
CA ARG A 191 -10.65 -7.23 28.42
C ARG A 191 -9.79 -8.42 28.83
N ARG A 192 -10.11 -9.60 28.32
CA ARG A 192 -9.37 -10.84 28.58
C ARG A 192 -8.18 -11.07 27.64
N GLY A 193 -7.91 -10.15 26.70
CA GLY A 193 -6.77 -10.26 25.79
C GLY A 193 -6.85 -11.39 24.77
N ILE A 194 -8.06 -11.88 24.47
CA ILE A 194 -8.31 -13.01 23.55
C ILE A 194 -8.93 -12.57 22.20
N ASN A 195 -8.77 -11.28 21.85
CA ASN A 195 -9.28 -10.69 20.62
C ASN A 195 -8.18 -10.21 19.64
N ASN A 196 -6.96 -10.72 19.79
CA ASN A 196 -5.77 -10.28 19.04
C ASN A 196 -5.16 -11.41 18.18
N ALA A 197 -5.51 -11.40 16.90
CA ALA A 197 -4.99 -12.36 15.92
C ALA A 197 -3.47 -12.32 15.72
N PHE A 198 -2.82 -11.18 16.01
CA PHE A 198 -1.36 -11.08 15.90
C PHE A 198 -0.65 -11.82 17.03
N GLU A 199 -1.22 -11.80 18.24
CA GLU A 199 -0.73 -12.54 19.41
C GLU A 199 -1.15 -14.02 19.41
N GLY A 200 -1.85 -14.46 18.36
CA GLY A 200 -2.24 -15.85 18.19
C GLY A 200 -3.56 -16.23 18.87
N THR A 201 -4.47 -15.28 19.09
CA THR A 201 -5.85 -15.54 19.55
C THR A 201 -6.88 -15.25 18.45
N LEU A 202 -8.17 -15.38 18.73
CA LEU A 202 -9.22 -15.12 17.73
C LEU A 202 -9.33 -13.62 17.42
N SER A 203 -9.67 -13.29 16.16
CA SER A 203 -9.94 -11.90 15.79
C SER A 203 -11.31 -11.44 16.31
N SER A 204 -11.49 -10.12 16.46
CA SER A 204 -12.81 -9.53 16.72
C SER A 204 -13.89 -9.92 15.69
N TYR A 205 -13.48 -10.18 14.43
CA TYR A 205 -14.38 -10.68 13.38
C TYR A 205 -14.83 -12.12 13.67
N ALA A 206 -13.92 -13.00 14.09
CA ALA A 206 -14.24 -14.38 14.47
C ALA A 206 -15.23 -14.44 15.65
N TRP A 207 -15.00 -13.65 16.70
CA TRP A 207 -15.95 -13.52 17.83
C TRP A 207 -17.35 -13.03 17.40
N THR A 208 -17.39 -12.18 16.37
CA THR A 208 -18.67 -11.72 15.78
C THR A 208 -19.38 -12.87 15.08
N LEU A 209 -18.67 -13.69 14.30
CA LEU A 209 -19.26 -14.84 13.62
C LEU A 209 -19.76 -15.90 14.61
N LEU A 210 -19.01 -16.16 15.68
CA LEU A 210 -19.46 -17.05 16.77
C LEU A 210 -20.78 -16.57 17.38
N SER A 211 -20.88 -15.26 17.64
CA SER A 211 -22.10 -14.66 18.21
C SER A 211 -23.29 -14.79 17.25
N ILE A 212 -23.08 -14.60 15.94
CA ILE A 212 -24.13 -14.75 14.92
C ILE A 212 -24.55 -16.22 14.77
N GLN A 213 -23.59 -17.16 14.74
CA GLN A 213 -23.88 -18.59 14.71
C GLN A 213 -24.72 -18.99 15.92
N HIS A 214 -24.34 -18.54 17.12
CA HIS A 214 -25.12 -18.78 18.32
C HIS A 214 -26.56 -18.25 18.17
N ALA A 215 -26.71 -17.03 17.67
CA ALA A 215 -28.02 -16.41 17.42
C ALA A 215 -28.87 -17.14 16.36
N GLN A 216 -28.26 -17.85 15.41
CA GLN A 216 -28.96 -18.72 14.47
C GLN A 216 -29.42 -20.04 15.10
N LEU A 217 -28.66 -20.55 16.09
CA LEU A 217 -28.88 -21.85 16.73
C LEU A 217 -29.76 -21.81 17.99
N VAL A 218 -30.02 -20.64 18.57
CA VAL A 218 -30.99 -20.52 19.68
C VAL A 218 -32.40 -20.87 19.19
N GLN A 219 -33.25 -21.37 20.08
CA GLN A 219 -34.63 -21.71 19.75
C GLN A 219 -35.61 -20.91 20.62
N PRO A 220 -36.52 -20.11 20.01
CA PRO A 220 -36.59 -19.75 18.59
C PRO A 220 -35.34 -18.99 18.09
N PRO A 221 -34.99 -19.03 16.79
CA PRO A 221 -33.79 -18.37 16.27
C PRO A 221 -33.87 -16.85 16.41
N LEU A 222 -32.81 -16.24 16.95
CA LEU A 222 -32.68 -14.79 17.07
C LEU A 222 -32.31 -14.16 15.71
N ALA A 223 -31.53 -14.86 14.89
CA ALA A 223 -31.11 -14.41 13.57
C ALA A 223 -31.41 -15.44 12.47
N PRO A 224 -31.81 -15.03 11.26
CA PRO A 224 -32.00 -15.95 10.15
C PRO A 224 -30.66 -16.32 9.49
N ASN A 225 -30.67 -17.30 8.60
CA ASN A 225 -29.60 -17.44 7.61
C ASN A 225 -29.84 -16.44 6.46
N ARG A 226 -29.05 -15.36 6.42
CA ARG A 226 -29.19 -14.32 5.39
C ARG A 226 -28.66 -14.72 4.01
N GLN A 227 -27.93 -15.82 3.86
CA GLN A 227 -27.40 -16.30 2.57
C GLN A 227 -28.24 -17.43 1.97
N LYS A 228 -29.33 -17.82 2.64
CA LYS A 228 -30.25 -18.86 2.17
C LYS A 228 -31.21 -18.29 1.13
N ASP A 229 -31.41 -19.01 0.03
CA ASP A 229 -32.39 -18.70 -1.02
C ASP A 229 -32.23 -17.29 -1.64
N VAL A 230 -30.98 -16.85 -1.83
CA VAL A 230 -30.65 -15.53 -2.43
C VAL A 230 -30.06 -15.71 -3.82
N GLU A 231 -30.40 -14.82 -4.75
CA GLU A 231 -29.81 -14.78 -6.09
C GLU A 231 -28.30 -14.53 -6.04
N PRO A 232 -27.48 -15.32 -6.77
CA PRO A 232 -26.03 -15.18 -6.77
C PRO A 232 -25.56 -13.79 -7.22
N ASN A 233 -24.60 -13.23 -6.50
CA ASN A 233 -23.97 -11.95 -6.80
C ASN A 233 -22.44 -12.13 -6.87
N PRO A 234 -21.89 -12.56 -8.03
CA PRO A 234 -20.48 -12.88 -8.15
C PRO A 234 -19.59 -11.64 -8.15
N LEU A 235 -18.61 -11.63 -7.26
CA LEU A 235 -17.54 -10.64 -7.17
C LEU A 235 -16.18 -11.29 -7.50
N THR A 236 -15.58 -10.89 -8.62
CA THR A 236 -14.22 -11.33 -8.97
C THR A 236 -13.17 -10.43 -8.30
N PHE A 237 -12.31 -11.05 -7.50
CA PHE A 237 -11.21 -10.38 -6.79
C PHE A 237 -9.94 -11.23 -6.83
N LYS A 238 -8.83 -10.63 -7.30
CA LYS A 238 -7.50 -11.28 -7.41
C LYS A 238 -7.50 -12.63 -8.17
N GLY A 239 -8.37 -12.77 -9.17
CA GLY A 239 -8.47 -13.98 -9.99
C GLY A 239 -9.38 -15.06 -9.42
N THR A 240 -9.96 -14.86 -8.23
CA THR A 240 -10.96 -15.74 -7.63
C THR A 240 -12.33 -15.05 -7.67
N THR A 241 -13.38 -15.79 -8.01
CA THR A 241 -14.76 -15.31 -7.96
C THR A 241 -15.42 -15.80 -6.68
N TYR A 242 -15.97 -14.87 -5.91
CA TYR A 242 -16.69 -15.13 -4.67
C TYR A 242 -18.16 -14.76 -4.85
N ASP A 243 -19.09 -15.55 -4.34
CA ASP A 243 -20.49 -15.14 -4.26
C ASP A 243 -20.70 -14.30 -3.00
N VAL A 244 -21.08 -13.03 -3.18
CA VAL A 244 -21.32 -12.08 -2.08
C VAL A 244 -22.81 -11.78 -1.90
N SER A 245 -23.66 -12.74 -2.28
CA SER A 245 -25.12 -12.68 -2.12
C SER A 245 -25.51 -12.79 -0.65
N TYR A 246 -26.42 -11.90 -0.21
CA TYR A 246 -27.12 -12.00 1.06
C TYR A 246 -28.42 -11.19 1.00
N ASN A 247 -29.42 -11.59 1.79
CA ASN A 247 -30.65 -10.84 1.97
C ASN A 247 -30.42 -9.71 3.00
N ASP A 248 -30.63 -8.45 2.60
CA ASP A 248 -30.48 -7.25 3.44
C ASP A 248 -31.80 -6.77 4.07
N GLU A 249 -32.92 -7.45 3.80
CA GLU A 249 -34.23 -7.09 4.35
C GLU A 249 -34.24 -7.17 5.88
N HIS A 250 -35.12 -6.35 6.48
CA HIS A 250 -35.33 -6.36 7.91
C HIS A 250 -36.03 -7.66 8.32
N PHE A 251 -35.48 -8.37 9.31
CA PHE A 251 -36.11 -9.56 9.87
C PHE A 251 -36.62 -9.27 11.28
N ALA A 252 -37.77 -9.88 11.61
CA ALA A 252 -38.27 -9.94 12.98
C ALA A 252 -38.09 -11.37 13.50
N THR A 253 -37.77 -11.50 14.78
CA THR A 253 -37.59 -12.79 15.45
C THR A 253 -38.75 -13.05 16.43
N LYS A 254 -39.09 -14.34 16.60
CA LYS A 254 -40.03 -14.81 17.64
C LYS A 254 -39.33 -15.08 18.97
N ASN A 255 -38.00 -14.96 19.02
CA ASN A 255 -37.23 -15.16 20.23
C ASN A 255 -37.49 -14.02 21.22
N ASN A 256 -37.79 -14.34 22.48
CA ASN A 256 -38.05 -13.37 23.55
C ASN A 256 -37.02 -13.47 24.70
N GLN A 257 -35.89 -14.16 24.49
CA GLN A 257 -34.84 -14.29 25.50
C GLN A 257 -34.21 -12.92 25.79
N SER A 258 -33.83 -12.71 27.05
CA SER A 258 -33.09 -11.53 27.51
C SER A 258 -31.64 -11.57 27.01
N LEU A 259 -30.94 -10.43 27.08
CA LEU A 259 -29.55 -10.37 26.68
C LEU A 259 -28.68 -11.25 27.59
N ALA A 260 -28.93 -11.23 28.90
CA ALA A 260 -28.24 -12.09 29.85
C ALA A 260 -28.42 -13.59 29.54
N SER A 261 -29.63 -14.04 29.20
CA SER A 261 -29.91 -15.44 28.84
C SER A 261 -29.19 -15.85 27.55
N LEU A 262 -29.18 -14.99 26.54
CA LEU A 262 -28.44 -15.21 25.30
C LEU A 262 -26.93 -15.27 25.54
N LEU A 263 -26.41 -14.43 26.44
CA LEU A 263 -24.99 -14.41 26.78
C LEU A 263 -24.56 -15.67 27.55
N ILE A 264 -25.35 -16.11 28.51
CA ILE A 264 -25.11 -17.35 29.27
C ILE A 264 -25.10 -18.55 28.31
N SER A 265 -26.13 -18.67 27.49
CA SER A 265 -26.22 -19.78 26.52
C SER A 265 -25.16 -19.69 25.43
N PHE A 266 -24.61 -18.51 25.12
CA PHE A 266 -23.44 -18.36 24.24
C PHE A 266 -22.21 -19.04 24.82
N PHE A 267 -21.88 -18.73 26.08
CA PHE A 267 -20.72 -19.32 26.74
C PHE A 267 -20.92 -20.81 26.97
N GLU A 268 -22.09 -21.22 27.43
CA GLU A 268 -22.43 -22.64 27.57
C GLU A 268 -22.25 -23.38 26.25
N ARG A 269 -22.76 -22.83 25.14
CA ARG A 269 -22.65 -23.47 23.82
C ARG A 269 -21.19 -23.71 23.44
N PHE A 270 -20.34 -22.69 23.46
CA PHE A 270 -18.98 -22.82 22.94
C PHE A 270 -17.96 -23.38 23.94
N ALA A 271 -18.27 -23.34 25.24
CA ALA A 271 -17.43 -23.92 26.29
C ALA A 271 -17.69 -25.42 26.50
N THR A 272 -18.96 -25.86 26.46
CA THR A 272 -19.34 -27.23 26.86
C THR A 272 -20.03 -28.02 25.77
N ARG A 273 -20.93 -27.41 24.99
CA ARG A 273 -21.77 -28.13 24.02
C ARG A 273 -21.19 -28.18 22.59
N TRP A 274 -20.13 -27.42 22.31
CA TRP A 274 -19.53 -27.32 20.98
C TRP A 274 -18.29 -28.20 20.86
N ASP A 275 -18.43 -29.30 20.13
CA ASP A 275 -17.33 -30.15 19.74
C ASP A 275 -16.51 -29.51 18.59
N TRP A 276 -15.37 -28.92 18.94
CA TRP A 276 -14.45 -28.29 18.01
C TRP A 276 -13.74 -29.26 17.05
N GLU A 277 -13.73 -30.56 17.34
CA GLU A 277 -13.10 -31.57 16.48
C GLU A 277 -14.02 -31.96 15.31
N THR A 278 -15.33 -32.04 15.56
CA THR A 278 -16.29 -32.50 14.56
C THR A 278 -17.13 -31.39 13.92
N MET A 279 -17.25 -30.22 14.57
CA MET A 279 -18.12 -29.13 14.13
C MET A 279 -17.36 -27.87 13.70
N VAL A 280 -17.83 -27.27 12.60
CA VAL A 280 -17.33 -26.03 12.03
C VAL A 280 -18.41 -24.95 12.11
N VAL A 281 -18.02 -23.78 12.60
CA VAL A 281 -18.90 -22.60 12.67
C VAL A 281 -19.12 -22.05 11.26
N SER A 282 -20.38 -21.91 10.82
CA SER A 282 -20.75 -21.47 9.48
C SER A 282 -22.07 -20.70 9.46
N ILE A 283 -21.96 -19.37 9.55
CA ILE A 283 -23.13 -18.49 9.51
C ILE A 283 -23.87 -18.53 8.16
N ARG A 284 -23.17 -18.99 7.10
CA ARG A 284 -23.68 -19.19 5.75
C ARG A 284 -24.61 -20.39 5.66
N SER A 285 -24.33 -21.46 6.40
CA SER A 285 -25.22 -22.62 6.47
C SER A 285 -26.37 -22.37 7.45
N GLY A 286 -26.14 -21.54 8.48
CA GLY A 286 -27.08 -21.30 9.57
C GLY A 286 -27.05 -22.40 10.64
N GLU A 287 -26.27 -23.46 10.41
CA GLU A 287 -26.13 -24.63 11.27
C GLU A 287 -24.65 -24.97 11.46
N ALA A 288 -24.34 -25.99 12.27
CA ALA A 288 -22.97 -26.49 12.38
C ALA A 288 -22.63 -27.34 11.14
N LEU A 289 -21.52 -27.04 10.46
CA LEU A 289 -21.02 -27.89 9.39
C LEU A 289 -20.16 -29.03 9.96
N SER A 290 -20.20 -30.20 9.34
CA SER A 290 -19.30 -31.29 9.69
C SER A 290 -17.86 -30.98 9.22
N ALA A 291 -16.90 -31.04 10.14
CA ALA A 291 -15.47 -30.90 9.86
C ALA A 291 -15.00 -31.93 8.81
N LYS A 292 -15.50 -33.17 8.89
CA LYS A 292 -15.23 -34.23 7.91
C LYS A 292 -15.76 -33.88 6.52
N ALA A 293 -17.00 -33.40 6.41
CA ALA A 293 -17.58 -33.01 5.13
C ALA A 293 -16.81 -31.85 4.48
N LYS A 294 -16.30 -30.93 5.31
CA LYS A 294 -15.53 -29.77 4.86
C LYS A 294 -14.03 -30.05 4.67
N LYS A 295 -13.53 -31.20 5.12
CA LYS A 295 -12.10 -31.54 5.20
C LYS A 295 -11.31 -30.58 6.10
N TRP A 296 -11.95 -30.08 7.16
CA TRP A 296 -11.37 -29.21 8.18
C TRP A 296 -11.27 -29.94 9.52
N GLN A 297 -10.90 -31.22 9.48
CA GLN A 297 -10.55 -31.94 10.70
C GLN A 297 -9.22 -31.39 11.21
N HIS A 298 -9.06 -31.32 12.53
CA HIS A 298 -7.81 -30.89 13.13
C HIS A 298 -6.65 -31.75 12.61
N THR A 299 -5.57 -31.10 12.19
CA THR A 299 -4.34 -31.79 11.79
C THR A 299 -3.14 -31.18 12.51
N GLY A 300 -2.16 -32.04 12.82
CA GLY A 300 -0.99 -31.68 13.63
C GLY A 300 -1.16 -31.98 15.12
N PRO A 301 -0.18 -31.58 15.95
CA PRO A 301 -0.21 -31.84 17.38
C PRO A 301 -1.36 -31.11 18.08
N LEU A 302 -1.75 -31.59 19.25
CA LEU A 302 -2.73 -30.89 20.09
C LEU A 302 -2.09 -29.63 20.71
N PRO A 303 -2.86 -28.57 21.00
CA PRO A 303 -2.33 -27.37 21.66
C PRO A 303 -1.54 -27.67 22.95
N LEU A 304 -1.95 -28.70 23.70
CA LEU A 304 -1.26 -29.15 24.90
C LEU A 304 0.13 -29.74 24.60
N GLU A 305 0.27 -30.52 23.52
CA GLU A 305 1.55 -31.13 23.11
C GLU A 305 2.55 -30.05 22.66
N VAL A 306 2.08 -29.03 21.95
CA VAL A 306 2.92 -27.91 21.52
C VAL A 306 3.40 -27.06 22.68
N VAL A 307 2.52 -26.75 23.62
CA VAL A 307 2.85 -25.95 24.81
C VAL A 307 3.81 -26.67 25.75
N THR A 308 3.75 -27.99 25.81
CA THR A 308 4.64 -28.82 26.64
C THR A 308 5.97 -29.13 25.96
N GLY A 309 6.13 -28.74 24.68
CA GLY A 309 7.33 -29.00 23.89
C GLY A 309 7.46 -30.47 23.46
N ALA A 310 6.36 -31.23 23.46
CA ALA A 310 6.33 -32.60 22.98
C ALA A 310 6.39 -32.66 21.44
N ASP A 311 5.80 -31.68 20.75
CA ASP A 311 5.85 -31.53 19.29
C ASP A 311 5.76 -30.05 18.90
N ASP A 312 6.65 -29.58 18.04
CA ASP A 312 6.69 -28.19 17.53
C ASP A 312 5.99 -28.03 16.16
N GLY A 313 5.18 -29.03 15.77
CA GLY A 313 4.46 -29.09 14.51
C GLY A 313 3.43 -27.97 14.31
N TRP A 314 3.09 -27.72 13.05
CA TRP A 314 2.03 -26.79 12.68
C TRP A 314 0.66 -27.40 12.95
N MET A 315 -0.23 -26.61 13.55
CA MET A 315 -1.62 -27.01 13.81
C MET A 315 -2.56 -26.32 12.84
N GLU A 316 -3.54 -27.07 12.33
CA GLU A 316 -4.60 -26.52 11.49
C GLU A 316 -5.97 -26.91 12.05
N HIS A 317 -6.94 -26.00 11.93
CA HIS A 317 -8.34 -26.24 12.28
C HIS A 317 -8.60 -26.59 13.76
N ILE A 318 -7.92 -25.91 14.69
CA ILE A 318 -8.12 -26.10 16.15
C ILE A 318 -9.53 -25.64 16.59
N MET A 319 -10.01 -24.52 16.03
CA MET A 319 -11.32 -23.94 16.36
C MET A 319 -12.02 -23.47 15.07
N PRO A 320 -12.37 -24.38 14.15
CA PRO A 320 -12.63 -24.03 12.76
C PRO A 320 -13.84 -23.11 12.60
N ILE A 321 -13.61 -21.92 12.02
CA ILE A 321 -14.65 -20.91 11.77
C ILE A 321 -14.59 -20.48 10.30
N GLU A 322 -15.66 -20.77 9.56
CA GLU A 322 -15.79 -20.43 8.13
C GLU A 322 -16.02 -18.93 7.90
N ASP A 323 -15.22 -18.33 6.99
CA ASP A 323 -15.59 -17.06 6.40
C ASP A 323 -16.78 -17.22 5.41
N PRO A 324 -17.83 -16.39 5.54
CA PRO A 324 -19.11 -16.56 4.84
C PRO A 324 -19.05 -16.36 3.32
N TYR A 325 -17.99 -15.73 2.79
CA TYR A 325 -17.81 -15.57 1.34
C TYR A 325 -16.58 -16.30 0.81
N ASN A 326 -15.51 -16.37 1.61
CA ASN A 326 -14.33 -17.17 1.28
C ASN A 326 -14.35 -18.49 2.04
N HIS A 327 -15.08 -19.48 1.51
CA HIS A 327 -15.36 -20.73 2.21
C HIS A 327 -14.12 -21.58 2.55
N GLU A 328 -12.99 -21.35 1.86
CA GLU A 328 -11.70 -21.99 2.13
C GLU A 328 -10.92 -21.30 3.27
N HIS A 329 -11.36 -20.13 3.72
CA HIS A 329 -10.69 -19.41 4.79
C HIS A 329 -11.25 -19.78 6.16
N ASP A 330 -10.46 -20.54 6.89
CA ASP A 330 -10.63 -20.71 8.33
C ASP A 330 -10.07 -19.48 9.07
N LEU A 331 -10.90 -18.82 9.87
CA LEU A 331 -10.52 -17.68 10.69
C LEU A 331 -9.66 -18.07 11.90
N SER A 332 -9.66 -19.34 12.29
CA SER A 332 -8.88 -19.85 13.43
C SER A 332 -7.45 -20.23 13.10
N ARG A 333 -7.06 -20.24 11.81
CA ARG A 333 -5.68 -20.53 11.38
C ARG A 333 -4.58 -19.66 12.01
N VAL A 334 -4.96 -18.53 12.60
CA VAL A 334 -4.05 -17.59 13.29
C VAL A 334 -3.84 -17.98 14.75
N VAL A 335 -4.69 -18.85 15.29
CA VAL A 335 -4.67 -19.27 16.69
C VAL A 335 -3.46 -20.16 16.93
N ARG A 336 -2.60 -19.75 17.85
CA ARG A 336 -1.44 -20.54 18.30
C ARG A 336 -1.83 -21.41 19.48
N ALA A 337 -0.97 -22.36 19.85
CA ALA A 337 -1.23 -23.29 20.95
C ALA A 337 -1.55 -22.58 22.25
N GLU A 338 -0.71 -21.61 22.64
CA GLU A 338 -0.97 -20.78 23.82
C GLU A 338 -2.28 -20.01 23.74
N GLY A 339 -2.64 -19.51 22.55
CA GLY A 339 -3.88 -18.77 22.34
C GLY A 339 -5.10 -19.66 22.46
N ALA A 340 -5.06 -20.87 21.91
CA ALA A 340 -6.11 -21.88 22.05
C ALA A 340 -6.31 -22.27 23.52
N MET A 341 -5.22 -22.57 24.24
CA MET A 341 -5.24 -22.88 25.67
C MET A 341 -5.80 -21.71 26.49
N THR A 342 -5.43 -20.47 26.15
CA THR A 342 -5.95 -19.26 26.83
C THR A 342 -7.44 -19.07 26.58
N ILE A 343 -7.92 -19.27 25.34
CA ILE A 343 -9.35 -19.19 25.01
C ILE A 343 -10.15 -20.26 25.76
N GLN A 344 -9.68 -21.51 25.78
CA GLN A 344 -10.33 -22.59 26.51
C GLN A 344 -10.35 -22.33 28.02
N ASN A 345 -9.23 -21.84 28.58
CA ASN A 345 -9.16 -21.45 29.98
C ASN A 345 -10.15 -20.32 30.33
N GLU A 346 -10.29 -19.31 29.46
CA GLU A 346 -11.25 -18.22 29.67
C GLU A 346 -12.70 -18.69 29.54
N PHE A 347 -12.99 -19.67 28.68
CA PHE A 347 -14.29 -20.34 28.65
C PHE A 347 -14.59 -21.09 29.95
N MET A 348 -13.64 -21.84 30.50
CA MET A 348 -13.84 -22.51 31.80
C MET A 348 -13.99 -21.50 32.94
N ARG A 349 -13.17 -20.44 32.94
CA ARG A 349 -13.24 -19.35 33.92
C ARG A 349 -14.61 -18.69 33.94
N ILE A 350 -15.16 -18.33 32.78
CA ILE A 350 -16.43 -17.61 32.75
C ILE A 350 -17.60 -18.50 33.18
N ILE A 351 -17.60 -19.79 32.83
CA ILE A 351 -18.62 -20.74 33.28
C ILE A 351 -18.59 -20.88 34.81
N GLU A 352 -17.40 -20.99 35.41
CA GLU A 352 -17.22 -21.04 36.86
C GLU A 352 -17.66 -19.74 37.57
N LEU A 353 -17.37 -18.57 36.99
CA LEU A 353 -17.78 -17.29 37.57
C LEU A 353 -19.29 -17.03 37.43
N LEU A 354 -19.89 -17.47 36.32
CA LEU A 354 -21.33 -17.39 36.11
C LEU A 354 -22.08 -18.28 37.11
N SER A 355 -21.62 -19.51 37.34
CA SER A 355 -22.24 -20.42 38.31
C SER A 355 -22.10 -19.94 39.76
N LYS A 356 -21.00 -19.26 40.11
CA LYS A 356 -20.81 -18.61 41.42
C LYS A 356 -21.57 -17.30 41.60
N GLY A 357 -22.23 -16.80 40.56
CA GLY A 357 -22.95 -15.53 40.60
C GLY A 357 -22.02 -14.32 40.77
N SER A 358 -20.85 -14.31 40.14
CA SER A 358 -19.98 -13.12 40.08
C SER A 358 -20.60 -11.99 39.23
N SER A 359 -20.17 -10.75 39.45
CA SER A 359 -20.66 -9.61 38.65
C SER A 359 -20.04 -9.58 37.25
N TRP A 360 -20.68 -8.93 36.28
CA TRP A 360 -20.10 -8.79 34.95
C TRP A 360 -18.78 -8.04 34.95
N LYS A 361 -18.58 -7.14 35.94
CA LYS A 361 -17.34 -6.39 36.12
C LYS A 361 -16.17 -7.32 36.45
N ASP A 362 -16.38 -8.31 37.32
CA ASP A 362 -15.34 -9.27 37.72
C ASP A 362 -15.02 -10.26 36.60
N ILE A 363 -16.05 -10.66 35.85
CA ILE A 363 -15.89 -11.49 34.64
C ILE A 363 -15.00 -10.78 33.61
N CYS A 364 -15.20 -9.47 33.41
CA CYS A 364 -14.45 -8.62 32.48
C CYS A 364 -13.25 -7.89 33.11
N GLU A 365 -12.74 -8.36 34.24
CA GLU A 365 -11.49 -7.87 34.82
C GLU A 365 -10.38 -7.91 33.75
N PRO A 366 -9.55 -6.87 33.59
CA PRO A 366 -8.54 -6.87 32.54
C PRO A 366 -7.35 -7.76 32.94
N VAL A 367 -6.77 -8.48 31.99
CA VAL A 367 -5.57 -9.32 32.22
C VAL A 367 -4.29 -8.45 32.32
N VAL A 368 -4.33 -7.24 31.77
CA VAL A 368 -3.21 -6.28 31.79
C VAL A 368 -3.72 -4.93 32.29
N ASP A 369 -2.96 -4.27 33.15
CA ASP A 369 -3.23 -2.90 33.58
C ASP A 369 -3.25 -1.98 32.36
N ILE A 370 -4.45 -1.57 31.95
CA ILE A 370 -4.60 -0.53 30.93
C ILE A 370 -4.28 0.76 31.65
N GLU A 371 -3.13 1.38 31.34
CA GLU A 371 -2.82 2.75 31.78
C GLU A 371 -4.03 3.62 31.46
N GLU A 372 -4.75 4.06 32.50
CA GLU A 372 -5.89 4.95 32.32
C GLU A 372 -5.35 6.24 31.67
N GLU A 373 -5.76 6.49 30.42
CA GLU A 373 -5.41 7.73 29.73
C GLU A 373 -5.73 8.92 30.65
N PRO A 374 -4.87 9.94 30.71
CA PRO A 374 -5.03 11.07 31.61
C PRO A 374 -6.43 11.67 31.50
N SER A 375 -7.03 12.02 32.64
CA SER A 375 -8.43 12.45 32.77
C SER A 375 -8.87 13.56 31.79
N ASP A 376 -7.94 14.39 31.29
CA ASP A 376 -8.19 15.40 30.25
C ASP A 376 -6.86 15.88 29.62
N LEU A 377 -6.93 16.38 28.38
CA LEU A 377 -5.81 16.86 27.55
C LEU A 377 -5.03 18.05 28.16
N PHE A 378 -5.63 18.74 29.13
CA PHE A 378 -5.08 19.95 29.78
C PHE A 378 -4.69 19.74 31.25
N HIS A 379 -4.58 18.49 31.72
CA HIS A 379 -4.33 18.20 33.14
C HIS A 379 -3.04 18.86 33.65
N ASP A 380 -1.96 18.79 32.87
CA ASP A 380 -0.64 19.40 33.10
C ASP A 380 -0.66 20.94 33.08
N LEU A 381 -1.55 21.54 32.29
CA LEU A 381 -1.61 22.98 32.07
C LEU A 381 -2.40 23.75 33.14
N ARG A 382 -2.99 23.04 34.11
CA ARG A 382 -3.78 23.64 35.20
C ARG A 382 -2.94 24.33 36.27
N SER A 383 -1.69 23.91 36.46
CA SER A 383 -0.77 24.47 37.47
C SER A 383 0.19 25.53 36.91
N THR A 384 0.36 25.63 35.60
CA THR A 384 1.26 26.59 34.93
C THR A 384 0.68 28.00 34.85
N SER A 385 1.54 29.02 34.99
CA SER A 385 1.13 30.43 34.91
C SER A 385 0.82 30.87 33.47
N PRO A 386 -0.05 31.87 33.25
CA PRO A 386 -0.38 32.37 31.91
C PRO A 386 0.82 32.95 31.15
N ASP A 387 1.79 33.54 31.86
CA ASP A 387 2.98 34.16 31.28
C ASP A 387 3.98 33.10 30.80
N GLU A 388 4.17 32.01 31.56
CA GLU A 388 4.94 30.85 31.10
C GLU A 388 4.33 30.18 29.86
N ILE A 389 2.99 30.17 29.76
CA ILE A 389 2.30 29.64 28.58
C ILE A 389 2.51 30.57 27.37
N ALA A 390 2.57 31.88 27.58
CA ALA A 390 2.83 32.86 26.53
C ALA A 390 4.28 32.78 26.01
N THR A 391 5.27 32.70 26.91
CA THR A 391 6.69 32.53 26.52
C THR A 391 6.91 31.20 25.82
N ARG A 392 6.31 30.12 26.32
CA ARG A 392 6.35 28.81 25.65
C ARG A 392 5.72 28.84 24.26
N LEU A 393 4.60 29.57 24.09
CA LEU A 393 3.98 29.75 22.78
C LEU A 393 4.87 30.52 21.79
N GLU A 394 5.57 31.56 22.26
CA GLU A 394 6.50 32.34 21.43
C GLU A 394 7.69 31.49 21.00
N GLN A 395 8.29 30.74 21.93
CA GLN A 395 9.38 29.80 21.64
C GLN A 395 8.96 28.73 20.63
N LEU A 396 7.80 28.08 20.84
CA LEU A 396 7.30 27.05 19.93
C LEU A 396 7.00 27.60 18.52
N ARG A 397 6.57 28.86 18.40
CA ARG A 397 6.35 29.51 17.10
C ARG A 397 7.66 29.78 16.37
N ALA A 398 8.70 30.22 17.08
CA ALA A 398 10.03 30.38 16.52
C ALA A 398 10.61 29.03 16.05
N ASP A 399 10.50 28.00 16.87
CA ASP A 399 10.92 26.63 16.52
C ASP A 399 10.17 26.11 15.28
N LEU A 400 8.87 26.41 15.18
CA LEU A 400 8.05 26.02 14.03
C LEU A 400 8.56 26.67 12.73
N GLU A 401 8.93 27.94 12.77
CA GLU A 401 9.46 28.65 11.60
C GLU A 401 10.79 28.06 11.13
N VAL A 402 11.68 27.72 12.06
CA VAL A 402 12.96 27.05 11.78
C VAL A 402 12.74 25.66 11.17
N VAL A 403 11.81 24.86 11.72
CA VAL A 403 11.51 23.54 11.13
C VAL A 403 10.89 23.69 9.74
N GLU A 404 10.06 24.70 9.51
CA GLU A 404 9.49 24.97 8.19
C GLU A 404 10.52 25.38 7.13
N SER A 405 11.55 26.16 7.50
CA SER A 405 12.65 26.47 6.57
C SER A 405 13.48 25.24 6.23
N GLN A 406 13.84 24.43 7.23
CA GLN A 406 14.58 23.18 7.03
C GLN A 406 13.84 22.19 6.12
N ILE A 407 12.50 22.10 6.25
CA ILE A 407 11.69 21.25 5.36
C ILE A 407 11.78 21.77 3.92
N ARG A 408 11.70 23.08 3.69
CA ARG A 408 11.80 23.66 2.33
C ARG A 408 13.14 23.31 1.68
N GLU A 409 14.23 23.55 2.40
CA GLU A 409 15.60 23.24 1.94
C GLU A 409 15.78 21.76 1.58
N LEU A 410 15.38 20.86 2.49
CA LEU A 410 15.48 19.41 2.24
C LEU A 410 14.59 18.94 1.07
N VAL A 411 13.41 19.55 0.89
CA VAL A 411 12.52 19.24 -0.23
C VAL A 411 13.13 19.69 -1.56
N GLU A 412 13.77 20.86 -1.60
CA GLU A 412 14.50 21.37 -2.77
C GLU A 412 15.71 20.48 -3.09
N GLU A 413 16.52 20.12 -2.10
CA GLU A 413 17.66 19.21 -2.26
C GLU A 413 17.22 17.85 -2.83
N ARG A 414 16.11 17.32 -2.32
CA ARG A 414 15.53 16.07 -2.84
C ARG A 414 15.01 16.21 -4.27
N GLN A 415 14.41 17.34 -4.64
CA GLN A 415 13.97 17.58 -6.02
C GLN A 415 15.17 17.61 -6.96
N HIS A 416 16.22 18.35 -6.60
CA HIS A 416 17.47 18.39 -7.35
C HIS A 416 18.12 17.01 -7.48
N SER A 417 18.22 16.25 -6.38
CA SER A 417 18.74 14.88 -6.39
C SER A 417 17.94 13.94 -7.31
N LYS A 418 16.62 14.12 -7.39
CA LYS A 418 15.75 13.34 -8.26
C LYS A 418 15.92 13.71 -9.74
N GLU A 419 16.05 14.99 -10.06
CA GLU A 419 16.34 15.47 -11.41
C GLU A 419 17.66 14.90 -11.91
N LEU A 420 18.71 14.97 -11.08
CA LEU A 420 20.00 14.33 -11.36
C LEU A 420 19.85 12.82 -11.58
N LEU A 421 19.06 12.14 -10.76
CA LEU A 421 18.82 10.71 -10.92
C LEU A 421 18.13 10.37 -12.26
N ASP A 422 17.13 11.15 -12.65
CA ASP A 422 16.38 10.94 -13.89
C ASP A 422 17.27 11.22 -15.12
N LEU A 423 18.15 12.23 -15.03
CA LEU A 423 19.20 12.51 -16.03
C LEU A 423 20.23 11.37 -16.14
N LEU A 424 20.77 10.90 -15.01
CA LEU A 424 21.73 9.79 -14.98
C LEU A 424 21.11 8.50 -15.55
N ARG A 425 19.82 8.25 -15.28
CA ARG A 425 19.07 7.12 -15.87
C ARG A 425 18.84 7.29 -17.36
N GLY A 426 18.58 8.51 -17.82
CA GLY A 426 18.49 8.85 -19.25
C GLY A 426 19.81 8.56 -19.97
N GLY A 427 20.91 9.10 -19.45
CA GLY A 427 22.25 8.88 -20.01
C GLY A 427 22.68 7.42 -20.00
N LEU A 428 22.36 6.64 -18.96
CA LEU A 428 22.61 5.19 -18.95
C LEU A 428 21.80 4.42 -19.99
N ARG A 429 20.58 4.87 -20.33
CA ARG A 429 19.78 4.22 -21.37
C ARG A 429 20.34 4.50 -22.76
N GLU A 430 20.75 5.74 -23.01
CA GLU A 430 21.34 6.15 -24.28
C GLU A 430 22.70 5.47 -24.51
N THR A 431 23.56 5.45 -23.49
CA THR A 431 24.86 4.75 -23.55
C THR A 431 24.73 3.24 -23.65
N ARG A 432 23.66 2.63 -23.15
CA ARG A 432 23.45 1.17 -23.25
C ARG A 432 23.27 0.71 -24.70
N ASN A 433 22.53 1.46 -25.52
CA ASN A 433 22.31 1.10 -26.92
C ASN A 433 23.63 1.19 -27.69
N VAL A 434 24.36 2.30 -27.53
CA VAL A 434 25.65 2.50 -28.21
C VAL A 434 26.70 1.46 -27.75
N ARG A 435 26.68 1.08 -26.46
CA ARG A 435 27.54 0.02 -25.92
C ARG A 435 27.18 -1.36 -26.48
N SER A 436 25.89 -1.64 -26.70
CA SER A 436 25.42 -2.88 -27.35
C SER A 436 25.92 -2.95 -28.79
N ASP A 437 25.74 -1.87 -29.56
CA ASP A 437 26.19 -1.78 -30.95
C ASP A 437 27.71 -1.95 -31.06
N ARG A 438 28.46 -1.31 -30.15
CA ARG A 438 29.90 -1.47 -30.03
C ARG A 438 30.30 -2.90 -29.70
N GLN A 439 29.57 -3.58 -28.81
CA GLN A 439 29.87 -4.96 -28.43
C GLN A 439 29.55 -5.95 -29.56
N GLN A 440 28.52 -5.67 -30.35
CA GLN A 440 28.20 -6.41 -31.57
C GLN A 440 29.31 -6.24 -32.62
N ILE A 441 29.72 -5.00 -32.93
CA ILE A 441 30.84 -4.72 -33.85
C ILE A 441 32.13 -5.44 -33.38
N LEU A 442 32.44 -5.41 -32.08
CA LEU A 442 33.60 -6.11 -31.53
C LEU A 442 33.50 -7.64 -31.65
N SER A 443 32.29 -8.21 -31.59
CA SER A 443 32.07 -9.64 -31.77
C SER A 443 32.27 -10.08 -33.22
N GLU A 444 31.94 -9.22 -34.18
CA GLU A 444 32.12 -9.45 -35.62
C GLU A 444 33.58 -9.21 -36.06
N LEU A 445 34.28 -8.27 -35.43
CA LEU A 445 35.66 -7.90 -35.78
C LEU A 445 36.70 -8.95 -35.36
N ARG A 446 36.47 -9.71 -34.29
CA ARG A 446 37.36 -10.80 -33.85
C ARG A 446 37.55 -11.91 -34.90
N PRO A 447 36.49 -12.57 -35.41
CA PRO A 447 36.64 -13.61 -36.42
C PRO A 447 37.17 -13.07 -37.75
N LEU A 448 36.79 -11.84 -38.13
CA LEU A 448 37.37 -11.15 -39.30
C LEU A 448 38.89 -10.97 -39.15
N SER A 449 39.36 -10.53 -37.98
CA SER A 449 40.78 -10.35 -37.71
C SER A 449 41.56 -11.67 -37.76
N MET A 450 40.97 -12.77 -37.30
CA MET A 450 41.58 -14.10 -37.40
C MET A 450 41.71 -14.54 -38.86
N LYS A 451 40.65 -14.40 -39.66
CA LYS A 451 40.67 -14.73 -41.09
C LYS A 451 41.68 -13.90 -41.87
N VAL A 452 41.79 -12.59 -41.59
CA VAL A 452 42.79 -11.72 -42.22
C VAL A 452 44.21 -12.20 -41.92
N GLN A 453 44.47 -12.64 -40.68
CA GLN A 453 45.77 -13.17 -40.28
C GLN A 453 46.07 -14.52 -40.95
N GLU A 454 45.09 -15.42 -41.02
CA GLU A 454 45.21 -16.72 -41.69
C GLU A 454 45.53 -16.57 -43.18
N MET A 455 44.78 -15.74 -43.92
CA MET A 455 45.05 -15.49 -45.35
C MET A 455 46.41 -14.81 -45.58
N ARG A 456 46.86 -13.99 -44.62
CA ARG A 456 48.20 -13.38 -44.66
C ARG A 456 49.29 -14.42 -44.49
N GLU A 457 49.14 -15.34 -43.54
CA GLU A 457 50.11 -16.42 -43.28
C GLU A 457 50.21 -17.37 -44.48
N VAL A 458 49.08 -17.74 -45.09
CA VAL A 458 49.04 -18.57 -46.32
C VAL A 458 49.77 -17.86 -47.46
N ARG A 459 49.45 -16.59 -47.72
CA ARG A 459 50.08 -15.79 -48.78
C ARG A 459 51.59 -15.64 -48.55
N ASP A 460 51.98 -15.20 -47.35
CA ASP A 460 53.37 -14.91 -47.03
C ASP A 460 54.21 -16.21 -47.00
N GLY A 461 53.64 -17.32 -46.53
CA GLY A 461 54.28 -18.63 -46.55
C GLY A 461 54.47 -19.22 -47.96
N ILE A 462 53.57 -18.92 -48.91
CA ILE A 462 53.79 -19.30 -50.32
C ILE A 462 54.81 -18.38 -50.99
N ASN A 463 54.73 -17.07 -50.76
CA ASN A 463 55.65 -16.10 -51.36
C ASN A 463 57.09 -16.24 -50.86
N GLN A 464 57.30 -16.70 -49.61
CA GLN A 464 58.64 -17.06 -49.13
C GLN A 464 59.26 -18.24 -49.91
N ARG A 465 58.43 -19.19 -50.37
CA ARG A 465 58.87 -20.35 -51.14
C ARG A 465 59.02 -20.05 -52.63
N ILE A 466 58.21 -19.13 -53.16
CA ILE A 466 58.13 -18.82 -54.58
C ILE A 466 58.39 -17.32 -54.78
N ALA A 467 59.63 -16.98 -55.15
CA ALA A 467 60.02 -15.59 -55.41
C ALA A 467 59.63 -15.10 -56.83
N ILE A 468 59.34 -16.03 -57.75
CA ILE A 468 59.09 -15.71 -59.16
C ILE A 468 57.59 -15.37 -59.37
N PRO A 469 57.26 -14.26 -60.05
CA PRO A 469 55.87 -13.91 -60.34
C PRO A 469 55.15 -14.95 -61.21
N THR A 470 53.85 -15.16 -60.99
CA THR A 470 53.01 -16.14 -61.70
C THR A 470 53.09 -16.03 -63.22
N LYS A 471 53.17 -14.81 -63.75
CA LYS A 471 53.33 -14.56 -65.21
C LYS A 471 54.66 -15.10 -65.75
N ARG A 472 55.73 -14.96 -64.98
CA ARG A 472 57.08 -15.40 -65.36
C ARG A 472 57.23 -16.91 -65.25
N ILE A 473 56.62 -17.53 -64.23
CA ILE A 473 56.53 -19.00 -64.13
C ILE A 473 55.82 -19.56 -65.37
N LYS A 474 54.69 -18.96 -65.79
CA LYS A 474 53.97 -19.39 -67.00
C LYS A 474 54.81 -19.27 -68.27
N GLN A 475 55.59 -18.20 -68.40
CA GLN A 475 56.48 -17.99 -69.55
C GLN A 475 57.61 -19.04 -69.60
N GLU A 476 58.26 -19.30 -68.48
CA GLU A 476 59.31 -20.33 -68.41
C GLU A 476 58.74 -21.74 -68.64
N MET A 477 57.55 -22.02 -68.12
CA MET A 477 56.84 -23.28 -68.35
C MET A 477 56.53 -23.49 -69.84
N LEU A 478 56.05 -22.46 -70.54
CA LEU A 478 55.82 -22.53 -71.99
C LEU A 478 57.12 -22.75 -72.77
N ARG A 479 58.20 -22.04 -72.39
CA ARG A 479 59.51 -22.16 -73.03
C ARG A 479 60.09 -23.57 -72.91
N ILE A 480 59.96 -24.20 -71.75
CA ILE A 480 60.47 -25.57 -71.52
C ILE A 480 59.56 -26.60 -72.17
N PHE A 481 58.24 -26.38 -72.17
CA PHE A 481 57.32 -27.21 -72.91
C PHE A 481 57.68 -27.25 -74.41
N GLU A 482 57.84 -26.08 -75.03
CA GLU A 482 58.27 -25.97 -76.44
C GLU A 482 59.61 -26.67 -76.68
N LYS A 483 60.57 -26.57 -75.74
CA LYS A 483 61.86 -27.25 -75.82
C LYS A 483 61.74 -28.78 -75.74
N LEU A 484 60.81 -29.30 -74.93
CA LEU A 484 60.57 -30.73 -74.74
C LEU A 484 59.69 -31.37 -75.83
N THR A 485 58.83 -30.58 -76.50
CA THR A 485 57.90 -31.07 -77.53
C THR A 485 58.31 -30.76 -78.97
N ALA A 486 59.40 -30.02 -79.17
CA ALA A 486 59.93 -29.74 -80.51
C ALA A 486 60.41 -31.04 -81.20
N GLU A 487 60.30 -31.09 -82.53
CA GLU A 487 60.81 -32.22 -83.33
C GLU A 487 62.34 -32.34 -83.14
N VAL A 488 62.79 -33.50 -82.68
CA VAL A 488 64.21 -33.76 -82.39
C VAL A 488 64.93 -34.08 -83.69
N ASP A 489 65.90 -33.24 -84.06
CA ASP A 489 66.83 -33.53 -85.16
C ASP A 489 67.75 -34.70 -84.77
N VAL A 490 67.89 -35.70 -85.64
CA VAL A 490 68.59 -36.98 -85.39
C VAL A 490 70.08 -36.77 -85.02
N PHE A 491 70.66 -35.63 -85.41
CA PHE A 491 72.05 -35.26 -85.10
C PHE A 491 72.22 -34.42 -83.83
N SER A 492 71.12 -33.98 -83.18
CA SER A 492 71.12 -33.12 -81.98
C SER A 492 70.21 -33.66 -80.87
N ALA A 493 70.11 -34.99 -80.75
CA ALA A 493 69.33 -35.63 -79.70
C ALA A 493 69.91 -35.30 -78.30
N PRO A 494 69.10 -34.74 -77.37
CA PRO A 494 69.57 -34.42 -76.04
C PRO A 494 69.98 -35.67 -75.25
N ASN A 495 70.99 -35.50 -74.40
CA ASN A 495 71.39 -36.49 -73.40
C ASN A 495 70.22 -36.82 -72.45
N LEU A 496 69.96 -38.10 -72.19
CA LEU A 496 68.91 -38.59 -71.28
C LEU A 496 68.90 -37.90 -69.90
N GLY A 497 70.07 -37.54 -69.36
CA GLY A 497 70.21 -36.80 -68.11
C GLY A 497 69.79 -35.33 -68.20
N VAL A 498 70.01 -34.68 -69.34
CA VAL A 498 69.57 -33.29 -69.59
C VAL A 498 68.05 -33.26 -69.76
N GLU A 499 67.49 -34.20 -70.51
CA GLU A 499 66.05 -34.34 -70.71
C GLU A 499 65.33 -34.65 -69.38
N LYS A 500 65.85 -35.57 -68.57
CA LYS A 500 65.35 -35.83 -67.20
C LYS A 500 65.37 -34.58 -66.32
N GLY A 501 66.43 -33.76 -66.44
CA GLY A 501 66.54 -32.49 -65.71
C GLY A 501 65.50 -31.45 -66.16
N ASP A 502 65.30 -31.32 -67.47
CA ASP A 502 64.29 -30.42 -68.05
C ASP A 502 62.86 -30.85 -67.67
N PHE A 503 62.56 -32.16 -67.67
CA PHE A 503 61.27 -32.68 -67.18
C PHE A 503 61.07 -32.42 -65.69
N ALA A 504 62.09 -32.65 -64.85
CA ALA A 504 62.02 -32.36 -63.42
C ALA A 504 61.75 -30.87 -63.17
N TYR A 505 62.48 -29.98 -63.85
CA TYR A 505 62.29 -28.53 -63.76
C TYR A 505 60.90 -28.09 -64.27
N PHE A 506 60.39 -28.72 -65.33
CA PHE A 506 59.03 -28.47 -65.82
C PHE A 506 57.95 -28.85 -64.79
N PHE A 507 58.08 -30.01 -64.13
CA PHE A 507 57.17 -30.42 -63.06
C PHE A 507 57.27 -29.52 -61.83
N GLU A 508 58.48 -29.05 -61.48
CA GLU A 508 58.66 -28.03 -60.44
C GLU A 508 57.96 -26.72 -60.82
N LEU A 509 58.07 -26.25 -62.07
CA LEU A 509 57.37 -25.07 -62.56
C LEU A 509 55.84 -25.23 -62.54
N GLN A 510 55.32 -26.43 -62.85
CA GLN A 510 53.90 -26.73 -62.72
C GLN A 510 53.43 -26.65 -61.25
N ALA A 511 54.18 -27.26 -60.33
CA ALA A 511 53.88 -27.20 -58.90
C ALA A 511 53.99 -25.75 -58.35
N MET A 512 55.00 -25.00 -58.79
CA MET A 512 55.15 -23.58 -58.46
C MET A 512 54.01 -22.73 -59.02
N TYR A 513 53.54 -23.01 -60.24
CA TYR A 513 52.42 -22.29 -60.85
C TYR A 513 51.12 -22.51 -60.08
N GLU A 514 50.82 -23.75 -59.68
CA GLU A 514 49.63 -24.08 -58.88
C GLU A 514 49.67 -23.41 -57.50
N ALA A 515 50.81 -23.46 -56.81
CA ALA A 515 50.99 -22.78 -55.53
C ALA A 515 50.91 -21.25 -55.68
N SER A 516 51.44 -20.68 -56.76
CA SER A 516 51.37 -19.25 -57.06
C SER A 516 49.93 -18.77 -57.31
N LEU A 517 49.08 -19.59 -57.94
CA LEU A 517 47.65 -19.32 -58.07
C LEU A 517 46.95 -19.25 -56.70
N LYS A 518 47.20 -20.22 -55.82
CA LYS A 518 46.68 -20.22 -54.44
C LYS A 518 47.13 -18.99 -53.64
N SER A 519 48.37 -18.52 -53.84
CA SER A 519 48.86 -17.27 -53.22
C SER A 519 48.11 -16.04 -53.74
N ASN A 520 47.84 -15.97 -55.04
CA ASN A 520 47.08 -14.86 -55.64
C ASN A 520 45.63 -14.83 -55.16
N GLU A 521 44.97 -15.99 -55.08
CA GLU A 521 43.62 -16.13 -54.51
C GLU A 521 43.61 -15.67 -53.04
N ALA A 522 44.57 -16.15 -52.25
CA ALA A 522 44.73 -15.72 -50.86
C ALA A 522 45.01 -14.22 -50.73
N HIS A 523 45.77 -13.63 -51.64
CA HIS A 523 46.04 -12.19 -51.69
C HIS A 523 44.79 -11.38 -52.02
N GLN A 524 43.95 -11.84 -52.95
CA GLN A 524 42.69 -11.19 -53.30
C GLN A 524 41.70 -11.23 -52.14
N GLU A 525 41.55 -12.37 -51.49
CA GLU A 525 40.71 -12.52 -50.29
C GLU A 525 41.24 -11.68 -49.12
N PHE A 526 42.55 -11.63 -48.91
CA PHE A 526 43.18 -10.76 -47.92
C PHE A 526 42.84 -9.28 -48.15
N ILE A 527 42.88 -8.79 -49.40
CA ILE A 527 42.52 -7.41 -49.72
C ILE A 527 41.04 -7.16 -49.41
N LYS A 528 40.15 -8.10 -49.77
CA LYS A 528 38.72 -7.98 -49.52
C LYS A 528 38.43 -7.92 -48.01
N LEU A 529 38.92 -8.90 -47.26
CA LEU A 529 38.74 -8.98 -45.79
C LEU A 529 39.33 -7.75 -45.08
N ARG A 530 40.46 -7.22 -45.55
CA ARG A 530 41.08 -6.03 -44.97
C ARG A 530 40.29 -4.74 -45.24
N ARG A 531 39.59 -4.65 -46.37
CA ARG A 531 38.66 -3.55 -46.64
C ARG A 531 37.45 -3.60 -45.69
N GLU A 532 36.87 -4.79 -45.50
CA GLU A 532 35.78 -5.03 -44.55
C GLU A 532 36.21 -4.71 -43.11
N GLN A 533 37.38 -5.20 -42.69
CA GLN A 533 37.95 -4.90 -41.37
C GLN A 533 38.14 -3.38 -41.14
N ASN A 534 38.63 -2.65 -42.14
CA ASN A 534 38.78 -1.20 -42.05
C ASN A 534 37.44 -0.46 -41.98
N GLN A 535 36.37 -0.99 -42.60
CA GLN A 535 35.02 -0.42 -42.47
C GLN A 535 34.49 -0.60 -41.05
N GLU A 536 34.65 -1.79 -40.45
CA GLU A 536 34.26 -2.05 -39.06
C GLU A 536 35.05 -1.21 -38.05
N TYR A 537 36.37 -1.02 -38.27
CA TYR A 537 37.16 -0.09 -37.44
C TYR A 537 36.66 1.36 -37.53
N ARG A 538 36.22 1.81 -38.71
CA ARG A 538 35.62 3.14 -38.88
C ARG A 538 34.27 3.23 -38.17
N ALA A 539 33.46 2.17 -38.20
CA ALA A 539 32.20 2.09 -37.46
C ALA A 539 32.45 2.15 -35.94
N LEU A 540 33.45 1.42 -35.44
CA LEU A 540 33.87 1.45 -34.03
C LEU A 540 34.33 2.84 -33.57
N LYS A 541 35.06 3.57 -34.42
CA LYS A 541 35.49 4.94 -34.10
C LYS A 541 34.30 5.91 -34.06
N LYS A 542 33.30 5.71 -34.94
CA LYS A 542 32.06 6.50 -34.95
C LYS A 542 31.22 6.26 -33.70
N THR A 543 31.04 5.01 -33.27
CA THR A 543 30.29 4.70 -32.04
C THR A 543 30.98 5.26 -30.80
N LYS A 544 32.32 5.18 -30.70
CA LYS A 544 33.07 5.83 -29.61
C LYS A 544 32.84 7.34 -29.57
N LYS A 545 32.90 8.01 -30.72
CA LYS A 545 32.63 9.46 -30.82
C LYS A 545 31.18 9.80 -30.42
N GLN A 546 30.22 8.96 -30.79
CA GLN A 546 28.82 9.12 -30.37
C GLN A 546 28.64 8.97 -28.85
N GLU A 547 29.35 8.04 -28.20
CA GLU A 547 29.34 7.92 -26.72
C GLU A 547 29.87 9.22 -26.07
N GLU A 548 31.00 9.73 -26.56
CA GLU A 548 31.61 10.97 -26.06
C GLU A 548 30.70 12.18 -26.31
N ASP A 549 30.08 12.30 -27.48
CA ASP A 549 29.15 13.38 -27.83
C ASP A 549 27.87 13.33 -26.97
N VAL A 550 27.32 12.14 -26.67
CA VAL A 550 26.15 11.97 -25.79
C VAL A 550 26.51 12.39 -24.36
N LEU A 551 27.66 11.97 -23.86
CA LEU A 551 28.15 12.35 -22.53
C LEU A 551 28.41 13.87 -22.42
N ALA A 552 29.02 14.46 -23.44
CA ALA A 552 29.29 15.89 -23.51
C ALA A 552 28.01 16.72 -23.57
N LYS A 553 27.01 16.28 -24.35
CA LYS A 553 25.68 16.93 -24.38
C LYS A 553 24.97 16.87 -23.04
N LEU A 554 25.06 15.76 -22.33
CA LEU A 554 24.48 15.60 -20.99
C LEU A 554 25.15 16.51 -19.96
N ALA A 555 26.49 16.65 -20.02
CA ALA A 555 27.24 17.56 -19.16
C ALA A 555 26.96 19.03 -19.49
N ALA A 556 26.89 19.40 -20.77
CA ALA A 556 26.58 20.77 -21.20
C ALA A 556 25.15 21.20 -20.84
N SER A 557 24.21 20.25 -20.73
CA SER A 557 22.83 20.54 -20.35
C SER A 557 22.68 20.83 -18.85
N ASN A 558 23.60 20.37 -18.00
CA ASN A 558 23.56 20.58 -16.55
C ASN A 558 24.98 20.60 -15.93
N PRO A 559 25.46 21.75 -15.44
CA PRO A 559 26.77 21.88 -14.78
C PRO A 559 26.95 20.97 -13.55
N ALA A 560 25.85 20.60 -12.89
CA ALA A 560 25.85 19.71 -11.72
C ALA A 560 26.26 18.25 -12.05
N LEU A 561 26.38 17.88 -13.33
CA LEU A 561 26.88 16.57 -13.78
C LEU A 561 28.37 16.60 -14.18
N GLU A 562 29.02 17.76 -14.08
CA GLU A 562 30.43 17.91 -14.41
C GLU A 562 31.30 17.06 -13.47
N GLY A 563 32.03 16.10 -14.03
CA GLY A 563 32.83 15.12 -13.27
C GLY A 563 32.09 13.87 -12.77
N ILE A 564 30.77 13.77 -12.91
CA ILE A 564 30.00 12.58 -12.51
C ILE A 564 29.79 11.67 -13.72
N HIS A 565 30.54 10.57 -13.77
CA HIS A 565 30.32 9.56 -14.79
C HIS A 565 28.98 8.81 -14.56
N PRO A 566 28.10 8.70 -15.58
CA PRO A 566 26.89 7.90 -15.49
C PRO A 566 27.28 6.43 -15.43
N ASN A 567 27.44 5.92 -14.21
CA ASN A 567 27.74 4.54 -13.94
C ASN A 567 26.64 3.95 -13.03
N PRO A 568 26.45 2.62 -13.00
CA PRO A 568 25.43 2.01 -12.15
C PRO A 568 25.64 2.23 -10.64
N LYS A 569 26.88 2.49 -10.19
CA LYS A 569 27.21 2.73 -8.77
C LYS A 569 26.77 4.12 -8.31
N SER A 570 27.03 5.17 -9.10
CA SER A 570 26.61 6.54 -8.82
C SER A 570 25.09 6.62 -8.75
N VAL A 571 24.37 5.98 -9.68
CA VAL A 571 22.89 5.89 -9.60
C VAL A 571 22.41 5.22 -8.31
N LYS A 572 23.15 4.23 -7.78
CA LYS A 572 22.81 3.57 -6.51
C LYS A 572 23.08 4.48 -5.30
N GLU A 573 24.15 5.27 -5.34
CA GLU A 573 24.50 6.27 -4.32
C GLU A 573 23.46 7.39 -4.27
N PHE A 574 23.11 7.99 -5.42
CA PHE A 574 22.04 8.99 -5.51
C PHE A 574 20.69 8.43 -5.04
N GLN A 575 20.39 7.15 -5.33
CA GLN A 575 19.19 6.51 -4.77
C GLN A 575 19.24 6.35 -3.25
N LYS A 576 20.41 6.05 -2.68
CA LYS A 576 20.59 5.94 -1.23
C LYS A 576 20.42 7.32 -0.58
N ASN A 577 21.06 8.35 -1.13
CA ASN A 577 20.97 9.73 -0.64
C ASN A 577 19.54 10.24 -0.72
N ALA A 578 18.84 10.05 -1.85
CA ALA A 578 17.43 10.44 -1.99
C ALA A 578 16.50 9.74 -0.98
N LYS A 579 16.82 8.50 -0.56
CA LYS A 579 16.08 7.79 0.51
C LYS A 579 16.39 8.36 1.88
N LEU A 580 17.64 8.73 2.16
CA LEU A 580 18.05 9.37 3.41
C LEU A 580 17.37 10.73 3.55
N LEU A 581 17.43 11.57 2.50
CA LEU A 581 16.73 12.86 2.46
C LEU A 581 15.23 12.69 2.72
N GLN A 582 14.59 11.67 2.13
CA GLN A 582 13.18 11.40 2.42
C GLN A 582 12.90 11.07 3.90
N ARG A 583 13.79 10.34 4.57
CA ARG A 583 13.65 10.02 5.99
C ARG A 583 13.80 11.28 6.84
N SER A 584 14.81 12.10 6.56
CA SER A 584 15.01 13.37 7.26
C SER A 584 13.83 14.33 7.06
N ILE A 585 13.28 14.42 5.84
CA ILE A 585 12.05 15.19 5.56
C ILE A 585 10.88 14.68 6.42
N ASN A 586 10.70 13.37 6.49
CA ASN A 586 9.64 12.74 7.27
C ASN A 586 9.76 13.05 8.77
N GLU A 587 10.97 12.98 9.32
CA GLU A 587 11.27 13.33 10.72
C GLU A 587 10.93 14.80 11.00
N ARG A 588 11.35 15.72 10.12
CA ARG A 588 11.05 17.16 10.26
C ARG A 588 9.55 17.45 10.16
N TYR A 589 8.81 16.74 9.30
CA TYR A 589 7.34 16.86 9.27
C TYR A 589 6.71 16.40 10.59
N SER A 590 7.21 15.35 11.25
CA SER A 590 6.73 14.94 12.58
C SER A 590 6.93 16.06 13.60
N SER A 591 8.15 16.59 13.71
CA SER A 591 8.47 17.69 14.64
C SER A 591 7.62 18.93 14.36
N LYS A 592 7.41 19.29 13.08
CA LYS A 592 6.52 20.39 12.69
C LYS A 592 5.10 20.20 13.24
N HIS A 593 4.56 18.99 13.14
CA HIS A 593 3.20 18.71 13.60
C HIS A 593 3.09 18.60 15.11
N GLU A 594 4.11 18.10 15.80
CA GLU A 594 4.22 18.15 17.28
C GLU A 594 4.20 19.60 17.77
N LEU A 595 5.02 20.48 17.17
CA LEU A 595 5.04 21.91 17.50
C LEU A 595 3.67 22.57 17.24
N ARG A 596 3.05 22.32 16.08
CA ARG A 596 1.72 22.86 15.76
C ARG A 596 0.64 22.36 16.72
N ARG A 597 0.72 21.10 17.16
CA ARG A 597 -0.22 20.53 18.12
C ARG A 597 -0.06 21.19 19.48
N GLU A 598 1.17 21.36 19.96
CA GLU A 598 1.43 22.00 21.23
C GLU A 598 1.01 23.47 21.22
N ILE A 599 1.31 24.20 20.14
CA ILE A 599 0.80 25.57 19.93
C ILE A 599 -0.73 25.58 19.98
N GLY A 600 -1.39 24.69 19.24
CA GLY A 600 -2.85 24.59 19.22
C GLY A 600 -3.46 24.25 20.58
N ARG A 601 -2.80 23.36 21.35
CA ARG A 601 -3.18 22.95 22.71
C ARG A 601 -3.08 24.13 23.67
N LEU A 602 -1.95 24.82 23.69
CA LEU A 602 -1.74 26.00 24.54
C LEU A 602 -2.67 27.17 24.16
N GLU A 603 -2.91 27.42 22.87
CA GLU A 603 -3.88 28.41 22.42
C GLU A 603 -5.32 28.06 22.82
N ALA A 604 -5.70 26.77 22.72
CA ALA A 604 -7.00 26.31 23.18
C ALA A 604 -7.14 26.50 24.70
N TRP A 605 -6.10 26.16 25.47
CA TRP A 605 -6.06 26.40 26.90
C TRP A 605 -6.18 27.88 27.26
N GLN A 606 -5.46 28.78 26.58
CA GLN A 606 -5.61 30.23 26.78
C GLN A 606 -7.06 30.71 26.56
N ARG A 607 -7.78 30.15 25.58
CA ARG A 607 -9.21 30.46 25.36
C ARG A 607 -10.10 29.94 26.50
N VAL A 608 -9.80 28.75 27.03
CA VAL A 608 -10.56 28.10 28.12
C VAL A 608 -10.30 28.79 29.46
N SER A 609 -9.05 29.10 29.77
CA SER A 609 -8.63 29.78 31.00
C SER A 609 -9.23 31.20 31.08
N LYS A 610 -9.18 31.98 29.99
CA LYS A 610 -9.83 33.30 29.90
C LYS A 610 -11.35 33.24 30.06
N LYS A 611 -11.99 32.11 29.70
CA LYS A 611 -13.42 31.88 29.93
C LYS A 611 -13.74 31.59 31.40
N LYS A 612 -12.89 30.85 32.12
CA LYS A 612 -13.07 30.57 33.56
C LYS A 612 -12.84 31.80 34.45
N GLN A 613 -11.97 32.73 34.06
CA GLN A 613 -11.76 34.01 34.76
C GLN A 613 -12.97 34.98 34.65
N ARG A 614 -13.87 34.78 33.69
CA ARG A 614 -15.16 35.49 33.64
C ARG A 614 -16.20 34.68 34.43
N GLY A 615 -16.36 35.01 35.71
CA GLY A 615 -17.30 34.34 36.61
C GLY A 615 -18.77 34.31 36.13
N PRO A 616 -19.62 33.43 36.70
CA PRO A 616 -21.00 33.26 36.28
C PRO A 616 -21.88 34.34 36.92
N ASN A 617 -21.92 35.54 36.35
CA ASN A 617 -22.96 36.51 36.73
C ASN A 617 -23.34 37.46 35.59
N ARG A 618 -24.41 37.05 34.89
CA ARG A 618 -25.56 37.85 34.42
C ARG A 618 -26.37 37.00 33.44
N ARG A 619 -27.22 36.12 33.96
CA ARG A 619 -28.41 35.67 33.23
C ARG A 619 -29.45 36.78 33.37
N ALA A 620 -29.54 37.65 32.37
CA ALA A 620 -30.74 38.46 32.15
C ALA A 620 -31.81 37.57 31.46
N PRO A 621 -33.11 37.77 31.75
CA PRO A 621 -34.14 36.86 31.27
C PRO A 621 -34.26 36.94 29.75
N ARG A 622 -34.41 35.75 29.15
CA ARG A 622 -34.78 35.59 27.74
C ARG A 622 -36.11 36.29 27.51
N ASN A 623 -36.08 37.42 26.80
CA ASN A 623 -37.18 37.83 25.96
C ASN A 623 -36.81 37.62 24.50
N ASP A 624 -37.78 37.08 23.80
CA ASP A 624 -37.67 36.48 22.50
C ASP A 624 -37.37 37.49 21.39
N ARG A 625 -36.75 36.99 20.31
CA ARG A 625 -36.49 37.66 19.02
C ARG A 625 -35.44 38.78 19.03
N GLN A 626 -34.19 38.44 18.66
CA GLN A 626 -33.37 39.35 17.85
C GLN A 626 -32.32 38.63 17.00
N GLN A 627 -32.08 39.24 15.84
CA GLN A 627 -31.45 38.72 14.65
C GLN A 627 -29.97 38.30 14.84
N ARG A 628 -29.54 37.29 14.07
CA ARG A 628 -28.13 36.91 13.86
C ARG A 628 -27.27 38.16 13.58
N SER A 629 -26.40 38.53 14.51
CA SER A 629 -25.36 39.53 14.28
C SER A 629 -24.37 39.01 13.24
N ARG A 630 -24.35 39.67 12.07
CA ARG A 630 -23.36 39.45 11.01
C ARG A 630 -21.96 39.79 11.55
N ARG A 631 -20.95 39.08 11.02
CA ARG A 631 -19.51 39.40 11.17
C ARG A 631 -19.28 40.92 10.98
N PRO A 632 -18.26 41.52 11.63
CA PRO A 632 -17.89 42.90 11.32
C PRO A 632 -17.59 42.99 9.83
N ARG A 633 -18.38 43.77 9.08
CA ARG A 633 -18.03 44.14 7.72
C ARG A 633 -16.81 45.06 7.81
N ALA A 634 -15.84 44.85 6.92
CA ALA A 634 -14.81 45.85 6.65
C ALA A 634 -15.46 47.22 6.39
N PRO A 635 -14.83 48.33 6.77
CA PRO A 635 -15.38 49.68 6.57
C PRO A 635 -15.82 49.86 5.11
N GLU A 636 -17.04 50.37 4.90
CA GLU A 636 -17.55 50.64 3.55
C GLU A 636 -16.73 51.76 2.92
N VAL A 637 -15.87 51.39 1.97
CA VAL A 637 -15.08 52.33 1.19
C VAL A 637 -16.01 53.04 0.18
N ASN A 638 -16.07 54.37 0.22
CA ASN A 638 -16.83 55.17 -0.75
C ASN A 638 -16.12 55.16 -2.11
N ILE A 639 -16.63 54.36 -3.05
CA ILE A 639 -15.99 54.11 -4.35
C ILE A 639 -15.86 55.39 -5.19
N ASN A 640 -16.74 56.37 -5.01
CA ASN A 640 -16.67 57.63 -5.74
C ASN A 640 -15.50 58.49 -5.27
N GLU A 641 -15.21 58.51 -3.97
CA GLU A 641 -14.04 59.18 -3.40
C GLU A 641 -12.75 58.49 -3.83
N VAL A 642 -12.72 57.15 -3.82
CA VAL A 642 -11.54 56.40 -4.31
C VAL A 642 -11.31 56.63 -5.79
N ARG A 643 -12.37 56.73 -6.62
CA ARG A 643 -12.25 57.08 -8.05
C ARG A 643 -11.72 58.49 -8.25
N GLN A 644 -12.20 59.47 -7.48
CA GLN A 644 -11.69 60.84 -7.53
C GLN A 644 -10.22 60.91 -7.11
N LYS A 645 -9.87 60.23 -6.01
CA LYS A 645 -8.50 60.12 -5.50
C LYS A 645 -7.55 59.42 -6.47
N ALA A 646 -8.05 58.40 -7.18
CA ALA A 646 -7.32 57.73 -8.26
C ALA A 646 -7.13 58.64 -9.48
N SER A 647 -8.14 59.44 -9.85
CA SER A 647 -8.07 60.37 -10.99
C SER A 647 -7.19 61.60 -10.72
N SER A 648 -7.04 62.02 -9.46
CA SER A 648 -6.20 63.14 -9.05
C SER A 648 -4.75 62.73 -8.71
N GLY A 649 -4.40 61.44 -8.86
CA GLY A 649 -3.03 60.93 -8.65
C GLY A 649 -2.64 60.69 -7.18
N GLY A 650 -3.60 60.60 -6.26
CA GLY A 650 -3.35 60.29 -4.85
C GLY A 650 -3.04 58.82 -4.57
N SER A 651 -2.38 58.52 -3.44
CA SER A 651 -2.09 57.14 -3.02
C SER A 651 -3.33 56.40 -2.50
N ILE A 652 -3.48 55.12 -2.90
CA ILE A 652 -4.64 54.27 -2.63
C ILE A 652 -4.21 53.08 -1.76
N SER A 653 -4.98 52.76 -0.72
CA SER A 653 -4.73 51.60 0.15
C SER A 653 -5.20 50.27 -0.49
N LEU A 654 -4.66 49.13 -0.05
CA LEU A 654 -5.00 47.81 -0.62
C LEU A 654 -6.49 47.46 -0.54
N ASN A 655 -7.20 47.92 0.50
CA ASN A 655 -8.64 47.71 0.64
C ASN A 655 -9.46 48.59 -0.33
N GLU A 656 -8.97 49.79 -0.65
CA GLU A 656 -9.60 50.69 -1.62
C GLU A 656 -9.38 50.19 -3.06
N LEU A 657 -8.22 49.59 -3.35
CA LEU A 657 -7.92 48.96 -4.63
C LEU A 657 -8.81 47.73 -4.88
N ASP A 658 -8.99 46.88 -3.87
CA ASP A 658 -9.87 45.70 -3.95
C ASP A 658 -11.35 46.09 -4.14
N ALA A 659 -11.78 47.18 -3.50
CA ALA A 659 -13.11 47.76 -3.71
C ALA A 659 -13.31 48.31 -5.15
N LEU A 660 -12.27 48.90 -5.75
CA LEU A 660 -12.28 49.39 -7.14
C LEU A 660 -12.32 48.24 -8.16
N LEU A 661 -11.52 47.19 -7.93
CA LEU A 661 -11.43 46.02 -8.80
C LEU A 661 -12.71 45.16 -8.76
N SER A 662 -13.33 45.03 -7.59
CA SER A 662 -14.53 44.19 -7.42
C SER A 662 -15.81 44.77 -8.04
N LYS A 663 -15.94 46.10 -8.18
CA LYS A 663 -17.18 46.74 -8.66
C LYS A 663 -17.13 47.38 -10.05
N GLY A 664 -15.97 47.48 -10.71
CA GLY A 664 -15.95 48.08 -12.05
C GLY A 664 -14.61 48.19 -12.77
N GLY A 665 -13.51 47.77 -12.15
CA GLY A 665 -12.18 47.79 -12.76
C GLY A 665 -11.63 49.21 -13.00
N ILE A 666 -10.31 49.30 -13.16
CA ILE A 666 -9.56 50.56 -13.33
C ILE A 666 -9.99 51.31 -14.60
N ALA A 667 -10.53 50.60 -15.61
CA ALA A 667 -11.01 51.17 -16.87
C ALA A 667 -12.23 52.12 -16.72
N SER A 668 -12.90 52.12 -15.56
CA SER A 668 -14.04 53.00 -15.27
C SER A 668 -13.65 54.35 -14.64
N ILE A 669 -12.34 54.59 -14.43
CA ILE A 669 -11.80 55.86 -13.92
C ILE A 669 -11.75 56.83 -15.09
N GLY A 670 -12.89 57.47 -15.38
CA GLY A 670 -13.03 58.46 -16.47
C GLY A 670 -14.43 58.59 -17.06
N SER A 671 -15.35 57.63 -16.81
CA SER A 671 -16.72 57.70 -17.28
C SER A 671 -17.64 58.34 -16.24
N SER A 672 -18.01 59.61 -16.46
CA SER A 672 -19.03 60.31 -15.68
C SER A 672 -20.43 59.81 -16.10
N ASP A 673 -21.07 58.96 -15.30
CA ASP A 673 -22.44 58.53 -15.54
C ASP A 673 -23.45 59.55 -14.98
N GLY A 674 -24.21 60.17 -15.90
CA GLY A 674 -25.43 60.93 -15.59
C GLY A 674 -26.58 60.00 -15.22
N GLN A 675 -27.31 60.38 -14.16
CA GLN A 675 -28.48 59.68 -13.63
C GLN A 675 -29.62 59.56 -14.65
N LYS A 676 -30.24 58.37 -14.77
CA LYS A 676 -31.70 58.23 -14.93
C LYS A 676 -32.24 57.02 -14.16
N GLN A 677 -33.20 57.31 -13.28
CA GLN A 677 -34.06 56.36 -12.58
C GLN A 677 -35.09 55.77 -13.55
N GLN A 678 -35.37 54.47 -13.46
CA GLN A 678 -36.70 53.94 -13.78
C GLN A 678 -37.01 52.68 -12.97
N GLN A 679 -38.14 52.75 -12.27
CA GLN A 679 -38.78 51.68 -11.52
C GLN A 679 -39.21 50.51 -12.43
N LYS A 680 -39.18 49.27 -11.94
CA LYS A 680 -40.34 48.37 -11.98
C LYS A 680 -40.17 47.08 -11.16
N GLN A 681 -41.33 46.60 -10.74
CA GLN A 681 -41.63 45.59 -9.74
C GLN A 681 -41.20 44.16 -10.11
N ARG A 682 -41.10 43.35 -9.05
CA ARG A 682 -40.85 41.90 -9.04
C ARG A 682 -42.06 41.10 -9.52
N GLN A 683 -41.83 40.07 -10.35
CA GLN A 683 -42.58 38.81 -10.28
C GLN A 683 -41.67 37.59 -10.48
N SER A 684 -41.89 36.60 -9.63
CA SER A 684 -41.16 35.34 -9.47
C SER A 684 -41.50 34.29 -10.53
N LYS A 685 -40.52 33.53 -11.03
CA LYS A 685 -40.78 32.18 -11.59
C LYS A 685 -39.69 31.16 -11.22
N LYS A 686 -40.20 30.00 -10.79
CA LYS A 686 -39.53 28.72 -10.49
C LYS A 686 -38.68 28.25 -11.68
N ARG A 687 -37.52 27.64 -11.42
CA ARG A 687 -36.71 26.92 -12.41
C ARG A 687 -36.99 25.42 -12.33
N SER A 688 -37.53 24.85 -13.41
CA SER A 688 -37.48 23.40 -13.68
C SER A 688 -36.28 23.09 -14.60
N SER A 689 -35.74 21.90 -14.40
CA SER A 689 -34.71 21.23 -15.19
C SER A 689 -35.09 21.05 -16.66
N ARG A 690 -34.12 21.20 -17.58
CA ARG A 690 -34.14 20.52 -18.88
C ARG A 690 -32.76 19.93 -19.21
N LYS A 691 -32.81 18.64 -19.58
CA LYS A 691 -31.79 17.85 -20.26
C LYS A 691 -31.46 18.49 -21.62
N ILE A 692 -30.20 18.37 -22.03
CA ILE A 692 -29.72 18.71 -23.37
C ILE A 692 -29.36 17.39 -24.06
N ASP A 693 -30.10 17.05 -25.12
CA ASP A 693 -29.76 16.03 -26.11
C ASP A 693 -28.86 16.66 -27.19
N ILE A 694 -27.80 15.95 -27.59
CA ILE A 694 -26.92 16.35 -28.70
C ILE A 694 -26.85 15.17 -29.68
N ARG A 695 -27.38 15.35 -30.88
CA ARG A 695 -27.09 14.51 -32.05
C ARG A 695 -26.65 15.37 -33.23
N GLN A 696 -25.48 14.97 -33.76
CA GLN A 696 -24.94 15.12 -35.12
C GLN A 696 -24.49 16.52 -35.59
N GLY A 697 -23.33 16.71 -36.22
CA GLY A 697 -22.26 15.79 -36.63
C GLY A 697 -21.21 16.47 -37.53
N ARG A 698 -20.03 15.85 -37.71
CA ARG A 698 -19.19 15.77 -38.95
C ARG A 698 -17.79 15.20 -38.63
N THR A 699 -17.57 13.92 -38.99
CA THR A 699 -16.68 13.37 -40.05
C THR A 699 -15.16 13.42 -39.81
N ARG A 700 -14.57 12.22 -39.64
CA ARG A 700 -13.13 11.91 -39.79
C ARG A 700 -12.93 10.96 -40.98
N GLY A 701 -11.91 11.23 -41.79
CA GLY A 701 -11.58 10.53 -43.03
C GLY A 701 -11.05 9.11 -42.84
N ARG A 702 -11.29 8.29 -43.87
CA ARG A 702 -10.90 6.89 -44.02
C ARG A 702 -9.70 6.83 -44.98
N LYS A 703 -8.62 6.13 -44.60
CA LYS A 703 -7.55 5.71 -45.52
C LYS A 703 -7.85 4.29 -45.99
N GLU A 704 -7.82 4.11 -47.30
CA GLU A 704 -7.96 2.84 -48.01
C GLU A 704 -6.69 2.00 -47.93
N THR A 705 -6.89 0.69 -47.81
CA THR A 705 -5.93 -0.37 -48.06
C THR A 705 -5.95 -0.71 -49.55
N ARG A 706 -4.80 -0.75 -50.21
CA ARG A 706 -4.63 -1.39 -51.53
C ARG A 706 -4.34 -2.89 -51.36
N LYS A 707 -4.80 -3.62 -52.36
CA LYS A 707 -4.72 -5.07 -52.62
C LYS A 707 -3.40 -5.72 -52.24
#